data_AF-A0A9P4W4L9-F1
#
_entry.id   AF-A0A9P4W4L9-F1
#
_cell.length_a   1.000
_cell.length_b   1.000
_cell.length_c   1.000
_cell.angle_alpha   90.00
_cell.angle_beta   90.00
_cell.angle_gamma   90.00
#
_symmetry.space_group_name_H-M   'P 1'
#
loop_
_entity.id
_entity.type
_entity.pdbx_description
1 polymer ?
#
loop_
_entity_poly.entity_id
_entity_poly.type
_entity_poly.pdbx_seq_one_letter_code
_entity_poly.pdbx_strand_id
1 'polypeptide(L)'
;MRLWIIAATAHAIHSATARSVPIELDAHFDNQAFGTYPGEASFNALNESYPAAGSQGIINGSFVSSSGIEYDAPRYRGRSIPDNVICAGQTISLPEPRRAFALSLLHAGDTRKKTILGNLTLRYTDGSTSTTELRSEPWWAFLGINKGVMVYDKFYTKNDTNFNSSHIFELEAALEPVDGLEFGLKDWTIANLAAHEAPQWFEDSKFGIFIHWGLYSVPAWGNSTPYESYAEWFWWYSTHPEGDKSGFRDYRLRTYGPDLNYDDFFANFTAAQYDPKEWVDLIADSGAKYFVITTKHHDGFALFDAGNTTNRTSLHYGPQKDVVKKLFDAAKTHHPSLKRSTYFSLPEWFNPAWEKYGFAQYGPENPGGTTHPGIIARNPFTNLTEPYTGYIPVDDFITDVMTPQMDILAYEYETDMLWCDAGAANGTADFARRWWNWARSQNRDVAINSRCGTALANDFDTPEYATFSTAQRRKWESNMGMDPYSYGYNRATPDEEYMNATTLIVSLVDMVSKNGNLLLNIGPRADGSIPQPEVDTLREAGAWLEVNGEAIYNTSYWFQAAEVRNSQTNVRFTQTEGAMYIISLQAPAGGVLDVPARVPILPGDKISLLDDSEGTQLEWTFDGQTLRIQFDQNLIKSGTHAWVFKVNYLG
;
A
#
# COMPACT_ATOMS: atom_id res chain seq x y z
N MET A 1 10.21 -4.20 -40.05
CA MET A 1 9.58 -3.90 -38.75
C MET A 1 8.15 -4.41 -38.82
N ARG A 2 7.85 -5.55 -38.17
CA ARG A 2 6.54 -6.21 -38.26
C ARG A 2 5.75 -5.83 -37.01
N LEU A 3 4.71 -5.02 -37.21
CA LEU A 3 3.77 -4.62 -36.17
C LEU A 3 2.74 -5.74 -36.01
N TRP A 4 2.59 -6.27 -34.81
CA TRP A 4 1.50 -7.17 -34.45
C TRP A 4 0.42 -6.32 -33.78
N ILE A 5 -0.79 -6.30 -34.34
CA ILE A 5 -1.96 -5.68 -33.73
C ILE A 5 -2.66 -6.77 -32.92
N ILE A 6 -2.63 -6.65 -31.59
CA ILE A 6 -3.49 -7.43 -30.70
C ILE A 6 -4.84 -6.74 -30.68
N ALA A 7 -5.82 -7.32 -31.36
CA ALA A 7 -7.22 -6.93 -31.20
C ALA A 7 -7.71 -7.47 -29.85
N ALA A 8 -7.69 -6.64 -28.82
CA ALA A 8 -8.44 -6.90 -27.59
C ALA A 8 -9.86 -6.35 -27.78
N THR A 9 -10.84 -7.25 -27.94
CA THR A 9 -12.25 -6.88 -27.80
C THR A 9 -12.57 -6.83 -26.31
N ALA A 10 -12.34 -5.68 -25.68
CA ALA A 10 -12.95 -5.39 -24.39
C ALA A 10 -14.41 -5.00 -24.63
N HIS A 11 -15.34 -5.94 -24.51
CA HIS A 11 -16.74 -5.60 -24.25
C HIS A 11 -16.87 -5.27 -22.76
N ALA A 12 -16.47 -4.06 -22.38
CA ALA A 12 -16.95 -3.48 -21.14
C ALA A 12 -18.40 -3.03 -21.38
N ILE A 13 -19.36 -3.91 -21.12
CA ILE A 13 -20.74 -3.44 -20.88
C ILE A 13 -20.75 -2.92 -19.46
N HIS A 14 -20.25 -1.69 -19.26
CA HIS A 14 -20.68 -0.89 -18.13
C HIS A 14 -21.98 -0.21 -18.56
N SER A 15 -23.11 -0.89 -18.36
CA SER A 15 -24.40 -0.21 -18.32
C SER A 15 -24.89 -0.15 -16.87
N ALA A 16 -24.06 0.40 -16.00
CA ALA A 16 -24.62 1.27 -14.98
C ALA A 16 -24.71 2.64 -15.66
N THR A 17 -25.76 2.88 -16.44
CA THR A 17 -26.15 4.26 -16.72
C THR A 17 -26.43 4.86 -15.35
N ALA A 18 -25.55 5.74 -14.89
CA ALA A 18 -25.81 6.51 -13.68
C ALA A 18 -27.21 7.11 -13.86
N ARG A 19 -28.10 6.92 -12.87
CA ARG A 19 -29.44 7.52 -12.88
C ARG A 19 -29.28 9.03 -12.60
N SER A 20 -28.68 9.74 -13.54
CA SER A 20 -28.58 11.19 -13.51
C SER A 20 -29.94 11.76 -13.83
N VAL A 21 -30.34 12.79 -13.08
CA VAL A 21 -31.54 13.57 -13.39
C VAL A 21 -31.08 14.75 -14.23
N PRO A 22 -31.41 14.82 -15.53
CA PRO A 22 -31.00 15.94 -16.35
C PRO A 22 -31.65 17.24 -15.87
N ILE A 23 -30.88 18.32 -15.85
CA ILE A 23 -31.36 19.66 -15.55
C ILE A 23 -31.38 20.43 -16.87
N GLU A 24 -32.58 20.71 -17.37
CA GLU A 24 -32.78 21.48 -18.60
C GLU A 24 -32.33 22.93 -18.41
N LEU A 25 -31.40 23.38 -19.25
CA LEU A 25 -30.87 24.75 -19.21
C LEU A 25 -31.49 25.67 -20.26
N ASP A 26 -32.35 25.13 -21.14
CA ASP A 26 -32.97 25.85 -22.27
C ASP A 26 -33.63 27.17 -21.87
N ALA A 27 -34.33 27.19 -20.73
CA ALA A 27 -35.00 28.39 -20.23
C ALA A 27 -34.03 29.46 -19.70
N HIS A 28 -32.75 29.12 -19.51
CA HIS A 28 -31.70 29.97 -18.97
C HIS A 28 -30.69 30.42 -20.02
N PHE A 29 -30.76 29.93 -21.26
CA PHE A 29 -29.83 30.35 -22.30
C PHE A 29 -29.97 31.83 -22.61
N ASP A 30 -28.86 32.55 -22.48
CA ASP A 30 -28.77 34.00 -22.61
C ASP A 30 -27.64 34.45 -23.55
N ASN A 31 -26.89 33.50 -24.10
CA ASN A 31 -25.80 33.76 -25.02
C ASN A 31 -25.74 32.75 -26.17
N GLN A 32 -25.13 33.17 -27.29
CA GLN A 32 -24.82 32.29 -28.42
C GLN A 32 -23.30 32.07 -28.48
N ALA A 33 -22.85 30.90 -28.05
CA ALA A 33 -21.45 30.47 -28.04
C ALA A 33 -21.04 29.69 -29.28
N PHE A 34 -21.98 29.15 -30.06
CA PHE A 34 -21.68 28.38 -31.26
C PHE A 34 -22.08 29.15 -32.52
N GLY A 35 -21.23 29.06 -33.56
CA GLY A 35 -21.48 29.69 -34.86
C GLY A 35 -21.06 28.78 -36.01
N THR A 36 -21.48 29.10 -37.23
CA THR A 36 -21.15 28.41 -38.48
C THR A 36 -20.05 29.12 -39.29
N TYR A 37 -19.74 30.38 -38.95
CA TYR A 37 -18.66 31.18 -39.54
C TYR A 37 -18.14 32.26 -38.56
N PRO A 38 -16.94 32.84 -38.81
CA PRO A 38 -16.39 33.93 -38.00
C PRO A 38 -17.35 35.12 -37.79
N GLY A 39 -17.50 35.53 -36.53
CA GLY A 39 -18.32 36.67 -36.14
C GLY A 39 -19.84 36.43 -36.06
N GLU A 40 -20.32 35.19 -36.27
CA GLU A 40 -21.75 34.87 -36.09
C GLU A 40 -22.18 34.86 -34.62
N ALA A 41 -21.30 34.39 -33.74
CA ALA A 41 -21.56 34.11 -32.34
C ALA A 41 -20.45 34.72 -31.46
N SER A 42 -20.69 34.77 -30.14
CA SER A 42 -19.79 35.40 -29.18
C SER A 42 -19.82 34.66 -27.84
N PHE A 43 -18.96 33.65 -27.69
CA PHE A 43 -18.71 32.96 -26.43
C PHE A 43 -18.00 33.85 -25.39
N ASN A 44 -17.08 34.73 -25.83
CA ASN A 44 -16.31 35.58 -24.92
C ASN A 44 -16.28 37.06 -25.34
N ALA A 45 -15.69 37.92 -24.51
CA ALA A 45 -15.59 39.36 -24.72
C ALA A 45 -14.78 39.79 -25.97
N LEU A 46 -14.09 38.84 -26.64
CA LEU A 46 -13.35 39.09 -27.89
C LEU A 46 -14.18 38.74 -29.15
N ASN A 47 -15.46 38.40 -28.98
CA ASN A 47 -16.34 37.88 -30.04
C ASN A 47 -15.78 36.62 -30.70
N GLU A 48 -15.23 35.73 -29.87
CA GLU A 48 -14.82 34.40 -30.31
C GLU A 48 -15.91 33.39 -30.02
N SER A 49 -15.99 32.30 -30.78
CA SER A 49 -17.05 31.31 -30.63
C SER A 49 -16.59 29.91 -31.02
N TYR A 50 -17.29 28.89 -30.51
CA TYR A 50 -17.11 27.51 -30.94
C TYR A 50 -17.70 27.28 -32.33
N PRO A 51 -17.17 26.32 -33.11
CA PRO A 51 -17.77 25.94 -34.38
C PRO A 51 -19.00 25.03 -34.16
N ALA A 52 -20.05 25.25 -34.95
CA ALA A 52 -21.28 24.45 -34.94
C ALA A 52 -21.07 22.99 -35.33
N ALA A 53 -20.03 22.72 -36.14
CA ALA A 53 -19.60 21.37 -36.51
C ALA A 53 -18.15 21.17 -36.05
N GLY A 54 -17.98 20.31 -35.05
CA GLY A 54 -16.67 19.92 -34.50
C GLY A 54 -16.25 18.49 -34.88
N SER A 55 -14.97 18.19 -34.71
CA SER A 55 -14.32 16.90 -34.99
C SER A 55 -14.77 15.73 -34.09
N GLN A 56 -15.57 15.99 -33.05
CA GLN A 56 -16.01 15.01 -32.04
C GLN A 56 -17.28 14.22 -32.41
N GLY A 57 -17.94 14.50 -33.54
CA GLY A 57 -19.07 13.69 -33.98
C GLY A 57 -20.27 13.69 -33.02
N ILE A 58 -20.67 14.87 -32.50
CA ILE A 58 -21.95 15.04 -31.80
C ILE A 58 -23.08 14.83 -32.81
N ILE A 59 -23.50 13.58 -33.01
CA ILE A 59 -24.39 13.18 -34.12
C ILE A 59 -25.88 13.41 -33.77
N ASN A 60 -26.25 13.65 -32.51
CA ASN A 60 -27.66 13.86 -32.12
C ASN A 60 -27.88 14.86 -30.96
N GLY A 61 -26.83 15.53 -30.47
CA GLY A 61 -26.91 16.41 -29.29
C GLY A 61 -26.67 15.72 -27.95
N SER A 62 -26.41 14.41 -27.89
CA SER A 62 -25.98 13.75 -26.65
C SER A 62 -24.45 13.62 -26.60
N PHE A 63 -23.86 13.75 -25.40
CA PHE A 63 -22.45 13.52 -25.10
C PHE A 63 -22.33 12.66 -23.83
N VAL A 64 -21.52 11.60 -23.88
CA VAL A 64 -21.18 10.77 -22.70
C VAL A 64 -19.73 11.03 -22.32
N SER A 65 -19.51 11.51 -21.10
CA SER A 65 -18.16 11.78 -20.58
C SER A 65 -17.42 10.49 -20.22
N SER A 66 -16.12 10.61 -19.95
CA SER A 66 -15.30 9.48 -19.48
C SER A 66 -15.71 8.94 -18.11
N SER A 67 -16.41 9.73 -17.31
CA SER A 67 -17.04 9.31 -16.04
C SER A 67 -18.36 8.56 -16.26
N GLY A 68 -18.84 8.44 -17.51
CA GLY A 68 -20.05 7.71 -17.88
C GLY A 68 -21.34 8.52 -17.75
N ILE A 69 -21.24 9.85 -17.59
CA ILE A 69 -22.39 10.75 -17.46
C ILE A 69 -22.86 11.19 -18.83
N GLU A 70 -24.17 11.09 -19.07
CA GLU A 70 -24.81 11.56 -20.31
C GLU A 70 -25.33 13.00 -20.16
N TYR A 71 -24.96 13.85 -21.11
CA TYR A 71 -25.35 15.27 -21.20
C TYR A 71 -26.10 15.55 -22.51
N ASP A 72 -27.05 16.49 -22.48
CA ASP A 72 -27.43 17.23 -23.69
C ASP A 72 -26.30 18.23 -24.00
N ALA A 73 -25.54 17.92 -25.02
CA ALA A 73 -24.32 18.61 -25.39
C ALA A 73 -24.62 20.02 -25.92
N PRO A 74 -23.86 21.05 -25.49
CA PRO A 74 -23.95 22.38 -26.06
C PRO A 74 -23.75 22.35 -27.58
N ARG A 75 -24.68 22.95 -28.34
CA ARG A 75 -24.68 22.91 -29.80
C ARG A 75 -25.32 24.15 -30.40
N TYR A 76 -24.92 24.47 -31.63
CA TYR A 76 -25.56 25.54 -32.42
C TYR A 76 -27.07 25.28 -32.60
N ARG A 77 -27.88 26.28 -32.23
CA ARG A 77 -29.36 26.21 -32.34
C ARG A 77 -29.95 27.05 -33.47
N GLY A 78 -29.12 27.82 -34.16
CA GLY A 78 -29.54 28.75 -35.20
C GLY A 78 -29.04 30.17 -34.95
N ARG A 79 -29.05 30.99 -35.99
CA ARG A 79 -28.54 32.36 -35.93
C ARG A 79 -29.32 33.19 -34.91
N SER A 80 -28.60 33.85 -33.99
CA SER A 80 -29.18 34.69 -32.94
C SER A 80 -30.11 33.95 -31.97
N ILE A 81 -30.00 32.62 -31.90
CA ILE A 81 -30.69 31.79 -30.92
C ILE A 81 -29.67 31.43 -29.83
N PRO A 82 -29.92 31.78 -28.55
CA PRO A 82 -29.06 31.40 -27.45
C PRO A 82 -28.89 29.88 -27.33
N ASP A 83 -27.68 29.43 -27.05
CA ASP A 83 -27.29 28.02 -26.95
C ASP A 83 -26.39 27.71 -25.73
N ASN A 84 -26.11 28.72 -24.89
CA ASN A 84 -25.43 28.55 -23.61
C ASN A 84 -25.91 29.56 -22.57
N VAL A 85 -25.53 29.33 -21.31
CA VAL A 85 -25.73 30.25 -20.19
C VAL A 85 -24.39 30.93 -19.85
N ILE A 86 -24.39 32.26 -19.68
CA ILE A 86 -23.28 32.99 -19.05
C ILE A 86 -23.46 32.89 -17.54
N CYS A 87 -22.47 32.41 -16.78
CA CYS A 87 -22.58 32.34 -15.32
C CYS A 87 -22.57 33.74 -14.67
N ALA A 88 -23.76 34.31 -14.44
CA ALA A 88 -23.97 35.67 -13.93
C ALA A 88 -24.73 35.71 -12.58
N GLY A 89 -24.82 34.57 -11.90
CA GLY A 89 -25.53 34.43 -10.61
C GLY A 89 -27.00 34.01 -10.75
N GLN A 90 -27.36 33.37 -11.86
CA GLN A 90 -28.69 32.80 -12.05
C GLN A 90 -28.99 31.71 -11.00
N THR A 91 -30.26 31.59 -10.61
CA THR A 91 -30.75 30.46 -9.80
C THR A 91 -31.49 29.48 -10.70
N ILE A 92 -31.00 28.24 -10.77
CA ILE A 92 -31.62 27.15 -11.53
C ILE A 92 -32.39 26.28 -10.52
N SER A 93 -33.71 26.19 -10.70
CA SER A 93 -34.58 25.40 -9.81
C SER A 93 -34.83 24.02 -10.39
N LEU A 94 -34.81 23.00 -9.54
CA LEU A 94 -35.25 21.66 -9.94
C LEU A 94 -36.78 21.63 -10.08
N PRO A 95 -37.36 20.89 -11.05
CA PRO A 95 -38.80 20.75 -11.19
C PRO A 95 -39.50 20.19 -9.93
N GLU A 96 -38.81 19.29 -9.22
CA GLU A 96 -39.23 18.75 -7.93
C GLU A 96 -37.98 18.57 -7.04
N PRO A 97 -38.09 18.69 -5.71
CA PRO A 97 -37.01 18.32 -4.81
C PRO A 97 -36.57 16.87 -5.01
N ARG A 98 -35.26 16.63 -5.07
CA ARG A 98 -34.66 15.31 -5.23
C ARG A 98 -33.53 15.10 -4.23
N ARG A 99 -33.25 13.84 -3.92
CA ARG A 99 -32.02 13.43 -3.25
C ARG A 99 -30.98 13.10 -4.32
N ALA A 100 -29.81 13.71 -4.22
CA ALA A 100 -28.67 13.49 -5.09
C ALA A 100 -27.39 13.56 -4.23
N PHE A 101 -26.29 13.00 -4.73
CA PHE A 101 -25.00 12.95 -4.01
C PHE A 101 -23.87 13.70 -4.72
N ALA A 102 -24.06 13.98 -6.00
CA ALA A 102 -23.15 14.75 -6.81
C ALA A 102 -23.94 15.62 -7.79
N LEU A 103 -23.36 16.74 -8.18
CA LEU A 103 -23.76 17.57 -9.30
C LEU A 103 -22.67 17.45 -10.37
N SER A 104 -23.09 17.20 -11.61
CA SER A 104 -22.19 17.14 -12.76
C SER A 104 -22.61 18.16 -13.80
N LEU A 105 -21.64 18.91 -14.34
CA LEU A 105 -21.92 19.97 -15.31
C LEU A 105 -20.77 20.16 -16.30
N LEU A 106 -21.14 20.64 -17.48
CA LEU A 106 -20.21 21.07 -18.52
C LEU A 106 -20.01 22.59 -18.44
N HIS A 107 -18.76 23.04 -18.45
CA HIS A 107 -18.42 24.46 -18.39
C HIS A 107 -17.19 24.82 -19.21
N ALA A 108 -17.02 26.11 -19.50
CA ALA A 108 -15.83 26.65 -20.14
C ALA A 108 -15.56 28.07 -19.64
N GLY A 109 -14.28 28.41 -19.50
CA GLY A 109 -13.84 29.74 -19.07
C GLY A 109 -13.66 30.65 -20.28
N ASP A 110 -14.24 31.85 -20.24
CA ASP A 110 -14.23 32.79 -21.38
C ASP A 110 -12.88 33.52 -21.57
N THR A 111 -11.92 33.32 -20.66
CA THR A 111 -10.60 33.95 -20.74
C THR A 111 -9.53 33.05 -21.37
N ARG A 112 -8.56 33.70 -22.02
CA ARG A 112 -7.61 33.06 -22.91
C ARG A 112 -6.38 32.42 -22.22
N LYS A 113 -6.02 32.84 -21.02
CA LYS A 113 -4.73 32.50 -20.37
C LYS A 113 -4.81 32.50 -18.84
N LYS A 114 -6.02 32.42 -18.29
CA LYS A 114 -6.23 32.43 -16.85
C LYS A 114 -7.26 31.37 -16.51
N THR A 115 -6.99 30.65 -15.43
CA THR A 115 -8.02 29.87 -14.74
C THR A 115 -9.02 30.84 -14.13
N ILE A 116 -10.31 30.57 -14.31
CA ILE A 116 -11.40 31.35 -13.74
C ILE A 116 -11.99 30.55 -12.58
N LEU A 117 -12.25 31.23 -11.48
CA LEU A 117 -12.90 30.67 -10.30
C LEU A 117 -14.26 31.33 -10.10
N GLY A 118 -15.25 30.51 -9.79
CA GLY A 118 -16.58 30.92 -9.35
C GLY A 118 -17.06 29.99 -8.24
N ASN A 119 -18.19 30.33 -7.64
CA ASN A 119 -18.82 29.50 -6.61
C ASN A 119 -20.21 29.07 -7.08
N LEU A 120 -20.51 27.79 -6.92
CA LEU A 120 -21.85 27.24 -7.07
C LEU A 120 -22.44 27.07 -5.68
N THR A 121 -23.50 27.82 -5.38
CA THR A 121 -24.23 27.70 -4.12
C THR A 121 -25.43 26.78 -4.31
N LEU A 122 -25.42 25.66 -3.57
CA LEU A 122 -26.49 24.68 -3.55
C LEU A 122 -27.45 25.04 -2.41
N ARG A 123 -28.75 25.00 -2.67
CA ARG A 123 -29.80 25.31 -1.69
C ARG A 123 -30.65 24.07 -1.46
N TYR A 124 -30.80 23.69 -0.19
CA TYR A 124 -31.52 22.48 0.21
C TYR A 124 -32.93 22.80 0.73
N THR A 125 -33.82 21.81 0.74
CA THR A 125 -35.22 22.00 1.16
C THR A 125 -35.38 22.29 2.65
N ASP A 126 -34.36 21.99 3.46
CA ASP A 126 -34.31 22.31 4.89
C ASP A 126 -33.84 23.75 5.16
N GLY A 127 -33.52 24.52 4.11
CA GLY A 127 -33.03 25.89 4.20
C GLY A 127 -31.52 26.03 4.39
N SER A 128 -30.78 24.92 4.48
CA SER A 128 -29.32 24.94 4.49
C SER A 128 -28.75 25.23 3.10
N THR A 129 -27.47 25.60 3.04
CA THR A 129 -26.74 25.83 1.79
C THR A 129 -25.33 25.29 1.88
N SER A 130 -24.82 24.74 0.78
CA SER A 130 -23.40 24.40 0.61
C SER A 130 -22.84 25.15 -0.59
N THR A 131 -21.51 25.26 -0.68
CA THR A 131 -20.83 25.93 -1.79
C THR A 131 -19.70 25.05 -2.30
N THR A 132 -19.61 24.92 -3.61
CA THR A 132 -18.49 24.24 -4.29
C THR A 132 -17.81 25.20 -5.27
N GLU A 133 -16.50 25.06 -5.43
CA GLU A 133 -15.73 25.87 -6.36
C GLU A 133 -15.97 25.38 -7.80
N LEU A 134 -16.38 26.31 -8.68
CA LEU A 134 -16.36 26.12 -10.12
C LEU A 134 -15.06 26.69 -10.66
N ARG A 135 -14.10 25.81 -10.91
CA ARG A 135 -12.80 26.14 -11.51
C ARG A 135 -12.79 25.76 -12.98
N SER A 136 -12.55 26.74 -13.86
CA SER A 136 -12.36 26.49 -15.29
C SER A 136 -10.99 26.90 -15.76
N GLU A 137 -10.28 25.95 -16.35
CA GLU A 137 -9.07 26.21 -17.11
C GLU A 137 -9.36 27.04 -18.38
N PRO A 138 -8.35 27.72 -18.95
CA PRO A 138 -8.49 28.43 -20.23
C PRO A 138 -9.10 27.56 -21.31
N TRP A 139 -10.20 28.02 -21.92
CA TRP A 139 -10.92 27.25 -22.93
C TRP A 139 -10.14 27.01 -24.22
N TRP A 140 -9.11 27.81 -24.53
CA TRP A 140 -8.16 27.51 -25.61
C TRP A 140 -6.75 27.47 -25.04
N ALA A 141 -5.95 26.49 -25.49
CA ALA A 141 -4.57 26.35 -25.06
C ALA A 141 -3.69 25.89 -26.22
N PHE A 142 -2.49 26.47 -26.33
CA PHE A 142 -1.45 25.98 -27.22
C PHE A 142 -0.75 24.80 -26.49
N LEU A 143 -0.71 23.61 -27.11
CA LEU A 143 0.02 22.39 -26.68
C LEU A 143 -0.69 21.36 -25.78
N GLY A 144 -2.03 21.32 -25.69
CA GLY A 144 -2.75 20.17 -25.11
C GLY A 144 -2.52 19.91 -23.62
N ILE A 145 -2.00 20.89 -22.88
CA ILE A 145 -1.73 20.82 -21.43
C ILE A 145 -3.04 20.81 -20.64
N ASN A 146 -4.03 21.62 -21.05
CA ASN A 146 -5.35 21.69 -20.43
C ASN A 146 -6.38 21.07 -21.39
N LYS A 147 -6.67 19.78 -21.21
CA LYS A 147 -7.58 19.04 -22.09
C LYS A 147 -8.94 18.83 -21.42
N GLY A 148 -9.94 19.59 -21.85
CA GLY A 148 -11.34 19.36 -21.46
C GLY A 148 -11.93 18.07 -22.01
N VAL A 149 -13.09 17.67 -21.49
CA VAL A 149 -13.84 16.48 -21.90
C VAL A 149 -14.39 16.57 -23.32
N MET A 150 -14.69 17.78 -23.81
CA MET A 150 -14.94 18.04 -25.23
C MET A 150 -13.85 18.92 -25.81
N VAL A 151 -13.36 18.55 -26.99
CA VAL A 151 -12.29 19.24 -27.68
C VAL A 151 -12.70 19.54 -29.13
N TYR A 152 -12.68 20.81 -29.49
CA TYR A 152 -12.84 21.30 -30.84
C TYR A 152 -11.46 21.59 -31.44
N ASP A 153 -11.29 21.29 -32.71
CA ASP A 153 -10.03 21.45 -33.46
C ASP A 153 -9.76 22.89 -33.91
N LYS A 154 -10.74 23.78 -33.72
CA LYS A 154 -10.69 25.19 -34.07
C LYS A 154 -11.69 25.99 -33.25
N PHE A 155 -11.59 27.31 -33.34
CA PHE A 155 -12.62 28.24 -32.93
C PHE A 155 -12.68 29.43 -33.88
N TYR A 156 -13.81 30.13 -33.89
CA TYR A 156 -13.98 31.33 -34.67
C TYR A 156 -13.55 32.55 -33.87
N THR A 157 -12.78 33.43 -34.50
CA THR A 157 -12.56 34.78 -34.03
C THR A 157 -13.61 35.71 -34.64
N LYS A 158 -13.57 36.99 -34.28
CA LYS A 158 -14.46 38.00 -34.85
C LYS A 158 -14.46 38.03 -36.39
N ASN A 159 -13.30 37.79 -37.03
CA ASN A 159 -13.13 37.98 -38.47
C ASN A 159 -12.48 36.79 -39.20
N ASP A 160 -11.97 35.79 -38.48
CA ASP A 160 -11.21 34.67 -39.06
C ASP A 160 -11.36 33.38 -38.23
N THR A 161 -10.83 32.25 -38.71
CA THR A 161 -10.78 30.98 -37.99
C THR A 161 -9.41 30.77 -37.37
N ASN A 162 -9.37 30.42 -36.08
CA ASN A 162 -8.15 30.01 -35.39
C ASN A 162 -8.16 28.49 -35.23
N PHE A 163 -7.11 27.81 -35.69
CA PHE A 163 -6.99 26.34 -35.69
C PHE A 163 -6.30 25.77 -34.44
N ASN A 164 -6.18 26.56 -33.37
CA ASN A 164 -5.86 26.02 -32.06
C ASN A 164 -7.09 25.33 -31.47
N SER A 165 -6.86 24.32 -30.63
CA SER A 165 -7.95 23.61 -29.98
C SER A 165 -8.67 24.49 -28.96
N SER A 166 -9.98 24.29 -28.87
CA SER A 166 -10.81 24.83 -27.79
C SER A 166 -11.52 23.71 -27.04
N HIS A 167 -11.86 23.94 -25.78
CA HIS A 167 -12.16 22.93 -24.79
C HIS A 167 -13.41 23.28 -23.99
N ILE A 168 -14.18 22.26 -23.62
CA ILE A 168 -15.24 22.32 -22.60
C ILE A 168 -14.87 21.27 -21.54
N PHE A 169 -14.96 21.65 -20.28
CA PHE A 169 -14.56 20.87 -19.10
C PHE A 169 -15.79 20.30 -18.39
N GLU A 170 -15.57 19.25 -17.61
CA GLU A 170 -16.57 18.64 -16.73
C GLU A 170 -16.17 18.96 -15.28
N LEU A 171 -17.14 19.43 -14.50
CA LEU A 171 -17.04 19.44 -13.04
C LEU A 171 -17.98 18.37 -12.50
N GLU A 172 -17.47 17.54 -11.60
CA GLU A 172 -18.27 16.70 -10.72
C GLU A 172 -18.02 17.16 -9.28
N ALA A 173 -19.06 17.69 -8.63
CA ALA A 173 -18.99 18.20 -7.27
C ALA A 173 -19.84 17.33 -6.35
N ALA A 174 -19.24 16.83 -5.27
CA ALA A 174 -19.97 16.17 -4.20
C ALA A 174 -20.98 17.13 -3.57
N LEU A 175 -22.18 16.63 -3.30
CA LEU A 175 -23.19 17.34 -2.52
C LEU A 175 -23.02 16.93 -1.05
N GLU A 176 -23.16 17.88 -0.14
CA GLU A 176 -23.12 17.58 1.30
C GLU A 176 -24.11 16.45 1.63
N PRO A 177 -23.67 15.42 2.37
CA PRO A 177 -24.50 14.27 2.67
C PRO A 177 -25.71 14.70 3.50
N VAL A 178 -26.89 14.28 3.07
CA VAL A 178 -28.13 14.39 3.88
C VAL A 178 -28.09 13.30 4.95
N ASP A 179 -28.51 13.62 6.17
CA ASP A 179 -28.69 12.63 7.24
C ASP A 179 -29.50 11.40 6.73
N GLY A 180 -28.95 10.21 6.96
CA GLY A 180 -29.56 8.94 6.57
C GLY A 180 -29.32 8.49 5.11
N LEU A 181 -28.35 9.10 4.42
CA LEU A 181 -27.90 8.67 3.09
C LEU A 181 -26.63 7.80 3.23
N GLU A 182 -26.77 6.48 3.08
CA GLU A 182 -25.65 5.54 3.09
C GLU A 182 -25.14 5.30 1.65
N PHE A 183 -23.85 5.55 1.41
CA PHE A 183 -23.15 5.16 0.19
C PHE A 183 -22.14 4.05 0.48
N GLY A 184 -21.91 3.20 -0.51
CA GLY A 184 -20.92 2.13 -0.43
C GLY A 184 -21.49 0.75 -0.09
N LEU A 185 -20.58 -0.23 0.00
CA LEU A 185 -20.91 -1.63 0.28
C LEU A 185 -21.44 -1.78 1.71
N LYS A 186 -22.69 -2.21 1.89
CA LYS A 186 -23.29 -2.45 3.22
C LYS A 186 -22.62 -3.60 3.95
N ASP A 187 -22.42 -4.71 3.25
CA ASP A 187 -21.79 -5.91 3.77
C ASP A 187 -20.74 -6.44 2.78
N TRP A 188 -19.69 -7.01 3.34
CA TRP A 188 -18.78 -7.86 2.60
C TRP A 188 -19.46 -9.19 2.32
N THR A 189 -19.47 -9.57 1.04
CA THR A 189 -19.97 -10.85 0.52
C THR A 189 -18.91 -11.42 -0.39
N ILE A 190 -18.92 -12.74 -0.64
CA ILE A 190 -17.93 -13.37 -1.53
C ILE A 190 -17.82 -12.66 -2.90
N ALA A 191 -18.93 -12.11 -3.40
CA ALA A 191 -18.98 -11.44 -4.71
C ALA A 191 -18.27 -10.06 -4.74
N ASN A 192 -17.98 -9.46 -3.59
CA ASN A 192 -17.43 -8.09 -3.51
C ASN A 192 -16.14 -7.97 -2.68
N LEU A 193 -15.60 -9.06 -2.13
CA LEU A 193 -14.40 -9.02 -1.27
C LEU A 193 -13.19 -8.39 -1.96
N ALA A 194 -13.03 -8.59 -3.27
CA ALA A 194 -11.89 -8.04 -4.03
C ALA A 194 -11.88 -6.50 -4.12
N ALA A 195 -12.93 -5.82 -3.64
CA ALA A 195 -12.99 -4.37 -3.53
C ALA A 195 -12.50 -3.84 -2.16
N HIS A 196 -12.15 -4.71 -1.23
CA HIS A 196 -11.48 -4.31 0.01
C HIS A 196 -10.04 -3.90 -0.33
N GLU A 197 -9.59 -2.79 0.24
CA GLU A 197 -8.27 -2.21 0.03
C GLU A 197 -7.51 -2.14 1.35
N ALA A 198 -6.18 -1.99 1.26
CA ALA A 198 -5.36 -1.79 2.45
C ALA A 198 -5.84 -0.56 3.24
N PRO A 199 -5.95 -0.65 4.58
CA PRO A 199 -6.49 0.42 5.37
C PRO A 199 -5.50 1.58 5.48
N GLN A 200 -6.02 2.79 5.68
CA GLN A 200 -5.20 4.02 5.73
C GLN A 200 -4.09 3.94 6.78
N TRP A 201 -4.34 3.33 7.94
CA TRP A 201 -3.29 3.16 8.95
C TRP A 201 -2.10 2.34 8.42
N PHE A 202 -2.34 1.34 7.55
CA PHE A 202 -1.30 0.53 6.95
C PHE A 202 -0.55 1.33 5.87
N GLU A 203 -1.31 2.10 5.08
CA GLU A 203 -0.74 3.05 4.13
C GLU A 203 0.25 4.00 4.80
N ASP A 204 -0.14 4.58 5.93
CA ASP A 204 0.62 5.61 6.64
C ASP A 204 1.77 5.07 7.48
N SER A 205 1.70 3.81 7.88
CA SER A 205 2.63 3.19 8.82
C SER A 205 4.05 3.02 8.29
N LYS A 206 4.20 2.68 7.01
CA LYS A 206 5.48 2.48 6.27
C LYS A 206 6.45 1.42 6.78
N PHE A 207 6.60 1.26 8.09
CA PHE A 207 7.59 0.43 8.73
C PHE A 207 6.95 -0.43 9.82
N GLY A 208 7.20 -1.74 9.75
CA GLY A 208 6.77 -2.71 10.75
C GLY A 208 7.89 -3.70 11.11
N ILE A 209 7.72 -4.37 12.26
CA ILE A 209 8.62 -5.44 12.71
C ILE A 209 7.96 -6.81 12.53
N PHE A 210 8.61 -7.69 11.79
CA PHE A 210 8.28 -9.10 11.73
C PHE A 210 9.03 -9.86 12.83
N ILE A 211 8.43 -10.90 13.38
CA ILE A 211 9.05 -11.72 14.42
C ILE A 211 8.85 -13.19 14.07
N HIS A 212 9.92 -13.85 13.62
CA HIS A 212 9.96 -15.30 13.45
C HIS A 212 10.55 -15.95 14.70
N TRP A 213 9.66 -16.41 15.57
CA TRP A 213 10.02 -17.07 16.80
C TRP A 213 9.18 -18.33 16.98
N GLY A 214 9.82 -19.43 17.36
CA GLY A 214 9.14 -20.70 17.53
C GLY A 214 10.11 -21.79 17.94
N LEU A 215 9.65 -23.04 17.82
CA LEU A 215 10.44 -24.20 18.25
C LEU A 215 11.78 -24.29 17.50
N TYR A 216 11.80 -23.90 16.23
CA TYR A 216 12.99 -23.84 15.38
C TYR A 216 14.08 -22.89 15.89
N SER A 217 13.76 -21.94 16.77
CA SER A 217 14.76 -21.09 17.45
C SER A 217 15.64 -21.87 18.44
N VAL A 218 15.29 -23.12 18.79
CA VAL A 218 16.10 -24.01 19.62
C VAL A 218 17.29 -24.60 18.84
N PRO A 219 17.10 -25.29 17.71
CA PRO A 219 18.22 -25.72 16.88
C PRO A 219 18.91 -24.53 16.22
N ALA A 220 18.15 -23.51 15.79
CA ALA A 220 18.63 -22.24 15.28
C ALA A 220 19.81 -22.38 14.30
N TRP A 221 19.62 -23.17 13.25
CA TRP A 221 20.67 -23.46 12.27
C TRP A 221 20.13 -23.21 10.88
N GLY A 222 20.76 -22.30 10.15
CA GLY A 222 20.71 -22.14 8.70
C GLY A 222 22.15 -21.93 8.22
N ASN A 223 22.57 -22.54 7.13
CA ASN A 223 23.96 -22.38 6.69
C ASN A 223 24.14 -21.06 5.94
N SER A 224 25.24 -20.37 6.19
CA SER A 224 25.66 -19.13 5.53
C SER A 224 26.17 -19.43 4.11
N THR A 225 25.27 -19.82 3.22
CA THR A 225 25.56 -20.10 1.81
C THR A 225 24.64 -19.25 0.93
N PRO A 226 24.97 -18.98 -0.34
CA PRO A 226 24.18 -18.07 -1.18
C PRO A 226 22.82 -18.67 -1.63
N TYR A 227 22.33 -19.73 -0.96
CA TYR A 227 21.05 -20.36 -1.22
C TYR A 227 20.08 -20.07 -0.07
N GLU A 228 18.80 -19.92 -0.39
CA GLU A 228 17.70 -19.81 0.57
C GLU A 228 17.67 -21.05 1.48
N SER A 229 18.06 -20.91 2.74
CA SER A 229 18.22 -22.01 3.69
C SER A 229 17.93 -21.52 5.10
N TYR A 230 16.65 -21.19 5.32
CA TYR A 230 16.21 -20.49 6.50
C TYR A 230 16.22 -21.38 7.76
N ALA A 231 16.59 -20.81 8.90
CA ALA A 231 16.73 -21.56 10.14
C ALA A 231 15.38 -22.07 10.68
N GLU A 232 14.29 -21.33 10.41
CA GLU A 232 12.93 -21.75 10.75
C GLU A 232 12.44 -22.98 9.96
N TRP A 233 13.19 -23.39 8.93
CA TRP A 233 12.98 -24.59 8.14
C TRP A 233 13.77 -25.82 8.61
N PHE A 234 14.35 -25.75 9.81
CA PHE A 234 15.20 -26.82 10.35
C PHE A 234 14.56 -28.22 10.27
N TRP A 235 13.28 -28.35 10.64
CA TRP A 235 12.60 -29.65 10.61
C TRP A 235 12.51 -30.21 9.20
N TRP A 236 12.16 -29.36 8.22
CA TRP A 236 12.03 -29.75 6.82
C TRP A 236 13.37 -30.14 6.21
N TYR A 237 14.39 -29.27 6.27
CA TYR A 237 15.69 -29.55 5.66
C TYR A 237 16.40 -30.72 6.33
N SER A 238 16.28 -30.90 7.65
CA SER A 238 16.92 -32.03 8.31
C SER A 238 16.31 -33.39 7.95
N THR A 239 15.10 -33.41 7.37
CA THR A 239 14.39 -34.63 6.95
C THR A 239 14.39 -34.85 5.42
N HIS A 240 14.78 -33.84 4.63
CA HIS A 240 14.81 -33.87 3.15
C HIS A 240 16.24 -33.67 2.62
N PRO A 241 17.08 -34.73 2.60
CA PRO A 241 18.50 -34.62 2.23
C PRO A 241 18.73 -34.09 0.82
N GLU A 242 17.78 -34.27 -0.10
CA GLU A 242 17.82 -33.75 -1.46
C GLU A 242 17.66 -32.22 -1.56
N GLY A 243 17.08 -31.60 -0.54
CA GLY A 243 16.94 -30.15 -0.40
C GLY A 243 17.97 -29.53 0.54
N ASP A 244 18.66 -30.34 1.35
CA ASP A 244 19.62 -29.89 2.38
C ASP A 244 20.96 -29.44 1.78
N LYS A 245 21.01 -28.21 1.27
CA LYS A 245 22.24 -27.57 0.80
C LYS A 245 23.13 -27.04 1.93
N SER A 246 22.64 -27.11 3.15
CA SER A 246 23.08 -26.32 4.29
C SER A 246 23.48 -27.18 5.49
N GLY A 247 23.60 -28.49 5.28
CA GLY A 247 24.06 -29.44 6.29
C GLY A 247 23.17 -29.47 7.53
N PHE A 248 21.87 -29.21 7.39
CA PHE A 248 20.89 -29.33 8.47
C PHE A 248 20.86 -30.74 9.06
N ARG A 249 20.89 -31.76 8.19
CA ARG A 249 20.93 -33.16 8.58
C ARG A 249 22.23 -33.50 9.30
N ASP A 250 23.36 -33.04 8.77
CA ASP A 250 24.67 -33.25 9.41
C ASP A 250 24.75 -32.52 10.76
N TYR A 251 24.19 -31.31 10.86
CA TYR A 251 24.07 -30.58 12.11
C TYR A 251 23.22 -31.33 13.13
N ARG A 252 22.06 -31.83 12.70
CA ARG A 252 21.16 -32.64 13.52
C ARG A 252 21.91 -33.83 14.12
N LEU A 253 22.63 -34.58 13.29
CA LEU A 253 23.39 -35.76 13.74
C LEU A 253 24.52 -35.41 14.70
N ARG A 254 25.35 -34.42 14.37
CA ARG A 254 26.55 -34.08 15.14
C ARG A 254 26.23 -33.44 16.49
N THR A 255 25.10 -32.74 16.61
CA THR A 255 24.75 -31.97 17.81
C THR A 255 23.76 -32.71 18.71
N TYR A 256 22.80 -33.43 18.15
CA TYR A 256 21.72 -34.05 18.93
C TYR A 256 21.72 -35.58 18.84
N GLY A 257 22.46 -36.16 17.90
CA GLY A 257 22.51 -37.60 17.67
C GLY A 257 21.40 -38.11 16.74
N PRO A 258 21.44 -39.41 16.39
CA PRO A 258 20.53 -39.99 15.40
C PRO A 258 19.10 -40.13 15.90
N ASP A 259 18.90 -40.21 17.22
CA ASP A 259 17.61 -40.52 17.84
C ASP A 259 16.73 -39.30 18.12
N LEU A 260 17.23 -38.08 17.87
CA LEU A 260 16.48 -36.84 18.05
C LEU A 260 15.18 -36.89 17.24
N ASN A 261 14.05 -36.58 17.87
CA ASN A 261 12.83 -36.15 17.18
C ASN A 261 12.70 -34.62 17.30
N TYR A 262 12.11 -33.96 16.31
CA TYR A 262 11.99 -32.50 16.35
C TYR A 262 11.22 -31.99 17.59
N ASP A 263 10.21 -32.73 18.03
CA ASP A 263 9.41 -32.40 19.22
C ASP A 263 10.18 -32.51 20.55
N ASP A 264 11.35 -33.16 20.57
CA ASP A 264 12.20 -33.18 21.77
C ASP A 264 12.66 -31.76 22.14
N PHE A 265 12.68 -30.82 21.19
CA PHE A 265 12.99 -29.42 21.43
C PHE A 265 11.96 -28.69 22.29
N PHE A 266 10.77 -29.24 22.52
CA PHE A 266 9.77 -28.61 23.39
C PHE A 266 10.36 -28.25 24.77
N ALA A 267 11.18 -29.14 25.34
CA ALA A 267 11.80 -28.92 26.65
C ALA A 267 12.84 -27.78 26.65
N ASN A 268 13.38 -27.42 25.49
CA ASN A 268 14.42 -26.41 25.33
C ASN A 268 13.87 -25.05 24.89
N PHE A 269 12.64 -24.99 24.38
CA PHE A 269 11.94 -23.75 24.08
C PHE A 269 11.34 -23.17 25.37
N THR A 270 12.15 -22.44 26.14
CA THR A 270 11.78 -22.06 27.52
C THR A 270 11.13 -20.68 27.64
N ALA A 271 11.41 -19.76 26.69
CA ALA A 271 11.02 -18.36 26.81
C ALA A 271 11.40 -17.74 28.18
N ALA A 272 12.54 -18.12 28.76
CA ALA A 272 12.95 -17.71 30.11
C ALA A 272 13.29 -16.22 30.23
N GLN A 273 13.78 -15.61 29.15
CA GLN A 273 14.10 -14.18 29.00
C GLN A 273 13.07 -13.43 28.15
N TYR A 274 11.94 -14.06 27.83
CA TYR A 274 10.86 -13.39 27.11
C TYR A 274 10.16 -12.39 28.02
N ASP A 275 10.45 -11.11 27.80
CA ASP A 275 9.70 -9.99 28.36
C ASP A 275 8.89 -9.30 27.26
N PRO A 276 7.55 -9.44 27.25
CA PRO A 276 6.70 -8.82 26.24
C PRO A 276 6.78 -7.28 26.28
N LYS A 277 7.07 -6.67 27.43
CA LYS A 277 7.23 -5.22 27.54
C LYS A 277 8.51 -4.78 26.85
N GLU A 278 9.64 -5.45 27.10
CA GLU A 278 10.92 -5.10 26.46
C GLU A 278 10.84 -5.25 24.93
N TRP A 279 10.12 -6.26 24.44
CA TRP A 279 9.89 -6.42 23.01
C TRP A 279 9.07 -5.26 22.41
N VAL A 280 7.95 -4.87 23.03
CA VAL A 280 7.14 -3.76 22.50
C VAL A 280 7.84 -2.41 22.63
N ASP A 281 8.65 -2.22 23.67
CA ASP A 281 9.50 -1.03 23.80
C ASP A 281 10.53 -0.98 22.67
N LEU A 282 11.22 -2.08 22.36
CA LEU A 282 12.15 -2.13 21.24
C LEU A 282 11.46 -1.85 19.88
N ILE A 283 10.27 -2.42 19.66
CA ILE A 283 9.50 -2.19 18.44
C ILE A 283 9.13 -0.70 18.33
N ALA A 284 8.68 -0.08 19.42
CA ALA A 284 8.35 1.34 19.44
C ALA A 284 9.59 2.22 19.24
N ASP A 285 10.69 1.91 19.94
CA ASP A 285 11.99 2.59 19.85
C ASP A 285 12.54 2.55 18.43
N SER A 286 12.27 1.49 17.67
CA SER A 286 12.69 1.36 16.26
C SER A 286 11.96 2.32 15.30
N GLY A 287 10.89 2.97 15.76
CA GLY A 287 10.00 3.79 14.94
C GLY A 287 8.89 3.02 14.22
N ALA A 288 8.89 1.69 14.27
CA ALA A 288 7.83 0.87 13.68
C ALA A 288 6.43 1.24 14.19
N LYS A 289 5.42 1.13 13.32
CA LYS A 289 4.02 1.47 13.65
C LYS A 289 3.14 0.23 13.82
N TYR A 290 3.66 -0.93 13.45
CA TYR A 290 3.00 -2.22 13.58
C TYR A 290 4.02 -3.33 13.76
N PHE A 291 3.57 -4.47 14.27
CA PHE A 291 4.37 -5.68 14.28
C PHE A 291 3.53 -6.89 13.87
N VAL A 292 4.21 -7.89 13.30
CA VAL A 292 3.65 -9.16 12.87
C VAL A 292 4.41 -10.27 13.58
N ILE A 293 3.76 -11.04 14.44
CA ILE A 293 4.39 -12.19 15.10
C ILE A 293 3.95 -13.51 14.45
N THR A 294 4.88 -14.44 14.23
CA THR A 294 4.55 -15.81 13.85
C THR A 294 3.70 -16.48 14.92
N THR A 295 2.39 -16.53 14.71
CA THR A 295 1.48 -17.23 15.65
C THR A 295 1.63 -18.74 15.52
N LYS A 296 1.87 -19.20 14.29
CA LYS A 296 2.15 -20.59 13.92
C LYS A 296 2.89 -20.59 12.58
N HIS A 297 4.04 -21.24 12.55
CA HIS A 297 4.82 -21.44 11.32
C HIS A 297 4.50 -22.81 10.68
N HIS A 298 5.21 -23.20 9.63
CA HIS A 298 4.97 -24.46 8.91
C HIS A 298 5.15 -25.74 9.76
N ASP A 299 5.85 -25.65 10.89
CA ASP A 299 5.99 -26.78 11.84
C ASP A 299 4.72 -27.02 12.69
N GLY A 300 3.74 -26.11 12.58
CA GLY A 300 2.43 -26.16 13.23
C GLY A 300 2.46 -25.99 14.76
N PHE A 301 3.58 -25.52 15.33
CA PHE A 301 3.64 -25.18 16.75
C PHE A 301 3.01 -23.80 16.99
N ALA A 302 1.87 -23.75 17.68
CA ALA A 302 1.15 -22.50 17.92
C ALA A 302 1.65 -21.77 19.18
N LEU A 303 1.86 -20.47 19.08
CA LEU A 303 2.28 -19.57 20.18
C LEU A 303 1.11 -18.89 20.90
N PHE A 304 -0.12 -19.32 20.61
CA PHE A 304 -1.37 -18.79 21.11
C PHE A 304 -2.31 -19.92 21.56
N ASP A 305 -3.39 -19.60 22.26
CA ASP A 305 -4.43 -20.56 22.59
C ASP A 305 -5.22 -20.93 21.34
N ALA A 306 -4.90 -22.09 20.75
CA ALA A 306 -5.55 -22.58 19.55
C ALA A 306 -6.89 -23.31 19.84
N GLY A 307 -7.41 -23.20 21.06
CA GLY A 307 -8.64 -23.87 21.49
C GLY A 307 -8.57 -25.39 21.31
N ASN A 308 -9.65 -25.99 20.83
CA ASN A 308 -9.73 -27.45 20.62
C ASN A 308 -9.14 -27.91 19.27
N THR A 309 -8.45 -27.04 18.52
CA THR A 309 -7.91 -27.38 17.20
C THR A 309 -6.59 -28.16 17.28
N THR A 310 -5.80 -27.92 18.33
CA THR A 310 -4.53 -28.63 18.57
C THR A 310 -4.06 -28.41 20.01
N ASN A 311 -3.39 -29.40 20.59
CA ASN A 311 -2.62 -29.24 21.83
C ASN A 311 -1.14 -28.93 21.54
N ARG A 312 -0.72 -28.84 20.27
CA ARG A 312 0.66 -28.51 19.86
C ARG A 312 0.91 -27.01 20.02
N THR A 313 0.91 -26.53 21.25
CA THR A 313 0.99 -25.10 21.56
C THR A 313 1.98 -24.79 22.67
N SER A 314 2.40 -23.53 22.73
CA SER A 314 3.22 -22.97 23.81
C SER A 314 2.53 -22.97 25.17
N LEU A 315 1.21 -23.22 25.24
CA LEU A 315 0.46 -23.36 26.49
C LEU A 315 0.63 -24.78 27.08
N HIS A 316 0.68 -25.80 26.23
CA HIS A 316 0.83 -27.19 26.68
C HIS A 316 2.28 -27.62 26.82
N TYR A 317 3.16 -27.14 25.94
CA TYR A 317 4.56 -27.55 25.85
C TYR A 317 5.50 -26.35 25.90
N GLY A 318 6.75 -26.58 26.32
CA GLY A 318 7.77 -25.54 26.42
C GLY A 318 7.44 -24.45 27.44
N PRO A 319 7.18 -23.20 27.03
CA PRO A 319 7.13 -22.07 27.95
C PRO A 319 5.83 -22.00 28.79
N GLN A 320 4.86 -22.87 28.53
CA GLN A 320 3.57 -22.99 29.23
C GLN A 320 2.85 -21.65 29.41
N LYS A 321 2.87 -20.84 28.34
CA LYS A 321 2.31 -19.49 28.33
C LYS A 321 1.75 -19.19 26.95
N ASP A 322 0.69 -18.39 26.94
CA ASP A 322 0.22 -17.73 25.72
C ASP A 322 1.14 -16.55 25.40
N VAL A 323 2.02 -16.76 24.43
CA VAL A 323 3.05 -15.80 24.02
C VAL A 323 2.40 -14.63 23.28
N VAL A 324 1.55 -14.93 22.31
CA VAL A 324 0.93 -13.91 21.46
C VAL A 324 0.04 -12.99 22.30
N LYS A 325 -0.77 -13.54 23.21
CA LYS A 325 -1.63 -12.73 24.07
C LYS A 325 -0.83 -11.82 24.99
N LYS A 326 0.26 -12.33 25.58
CA LYS A 326 1.15 -11.53 26.43
C LYS A 326 1.77 -10.35 25.67
N LEU A 327 2.22 -10.58 24.44
CA LEU A 327 2.75 -9.50 23.59
C LEU A 327 1.68 -8.46 23.25
N PHE A 328 0.48 -8.93 22.87
CA PHE A 328 -0.62 -8.05 22.48
C PHE A 328 -1.14 -7.23 23.67
N ASP A 329 -1.26 -7.84 24.85
CA ASP A 329 -1.66 -7.16 26.08
C ASP A 329 -0.60 -6.13 26.51
N ALA A 330 0.70 -6.43 26.36
CA ALA A 330 1.78 -5.47 26.60
C ALA A 330 1.73 -4.29 25.61
N ALA A 331 1.52 -4.56 24.31
CA ALA A 331 1.37 -3.51 23.31
C ALA A 331 0.14 -2.64 23.59
N LYS A 332 -1.02 -3.23 23.91
CA LYS A 332 -2.23 -2.50 24.33
C LYS A 332 -1.97 -1.59 25.53
N THR A 333 -1.14 -2.03 26.48
CA THR A 333 -0.88 -1.31 27.73
C THR A 333 0.16 -0.21 27.57
N HIS A 334 1.28 -0.49 26.89
CA HIS A 334 2.45 0.39 26.87
C HIS A 334 2.56 1.24 25.60
N HIS A 335 2.07 0.73 24.47
CA HIS A 335 2.16 1.38 23.15
C HIS A 335 0.85 1.18 22.36
N PRO A 336 -0.29 1.73 22.84
CA PRO A 336 -1.62 1.42 22.29
C PRO A 336 -1.81 1.79 20.82
N SER A 337 -0.97 2.69 20.29
CA SER A 337 -0.94 3.09 18.88
C SER A 337 -0.28 2.06 17.96
N LEU A 338 0.53 1.14 18.48
CA LEU A 338 1.10 0.05 17.69
C LEU A 338 -0.01 -0.90 17.22
N LYS A 339 -0.05 -1.15 15.92
CA LYS A 339 -0.96 -2.13 15.34
C LYS A 339 -0.40 -3.53 15.56
N ARG A 340 -1.24 -4.41 16.09
CA ARG A 340 -0.88 -5.75 16.56
C ARG A 340 -1.34 -6.75 15.54
N SER A 341 -0.41 -7.38 14.83
CA SER A 341 -0.72 -8.22 13.69
C SER A 341 -0.15 -9.63 13.85
N THR A 342 -0.72 -10.56 13.11
CA THR A 342 -0.44 -12.00 13.24
C THR A 342 -0.01 -12.57 11.91
N TYR A 343 1.11 -13.29 11.91
CA TYR A 343 1.45 -14.19 10.82
C TYR A 343 0.80 -15.55 11.03
N PHE A 344 0.31 -16.14 9.94
CA PHE A 344 -0.31 -17.46 9.95
C PHE A 344 0.12 -18.32 8.76
N SER A 345 0.82 -19.41 9.05
CA SER A 345 1.13 -20.39 8.00
C SER A 345 -0.12 -21.19 7.61
N LEU A 346 -0.48 -21.15 6.32
CA LEU A 346 -1.62 -21.94 5.81
C LEU A 346 -1.32 -23.46 5.86
N PRO A 347 -0.23 -23.97 5.25
CA PRO A 347 0.10 -25.38 5.33
C PRO A 347 0.89 -25.73 6.60
N GLU A 348 0.77 -26.98 7.04
CA GLU A 348 1.65 -27.58 8.04
C GLU A 348 2.39 -28.76 7.40
N TRP A 349 3.73 -28.80 7.51
CA TRP A 349 4.55 -29.80 6.80
C TRP A 349 4.14 -31.23 7.11
N PHE A 350 3.92 -31.53 8.39
CA PHE A 350 3.80 -32.90 8.87
C PHE A 350 2.53 -33.17 9.68
N ASN A 351 1.53 -32.28 9.59
CA ASN A 351 0.22 -32.53 10.16
C ASN A 351 -0.58 -33.48 9.25
N PRO A 352 -0.98 -34.68 9.71
CA PRO A 352 -1.67 -35.67 8.88
C PRO A 352 -3.02 -35.18 8.32
N ALA A 353 -3.70 -34.24 8.98
CA ALA A 353 -4.96 -33.69 8.45
C ALA A 353 -4.73 -32.81 7.20
N TRP A 354 -3.51 -32.32 6.98
CA TRP A 354 -3.15 -31.55 5.79
C TRP A 354 -2.90 -32.42 4.54
N GLU A 355 -2.73 -33.75 4.69
CA GLU A 355 -2.38 -34.67 3.59
C GLU A 355 -3.26 -34.48 2.34
N LYS A 356 -4.57 -34.31 2.53
CA LYS A 356 -5.55 -34.06 1.46
C LYS A 356 -5.22 -32.86 0.57
N TYR A 357 -4.56 -31.85 1.15
CA TYR A 357 -4.17 -30.60 0.51
C TYR A 357 -2.68 -30.53 0.22
N GLY A 358 -1.94 -31.57 0.60
CA GLY A 358 -0.49 -31.62 0.52
C GLY A 358 0.02 -31.42 -0.90
N PHE A 359 1.14 -30.73 -1.02
CA PHE A 359 1.73 -30.41 -2.31
C PHE A 359 3.26 -30.50 -2.25
N ALA A 360 3.86 -30.76 -3.41
CA ALA A 360 5.29 -30.69 -3.59
C ALA A 360 5.61 -29.53 -4.55
N GLN A 361 6.42 -28.57 -4.11
CA GLN A 361 7.04 -27.59 -5.00
C GLN A 361 8.44 -28.05 -5.43
N TYR A 362 8.97 -29.12 -4.84
CA TYR A 362 10.25 -29.75 -5.20
C TYR A 362 10.09 -30.69 -6.41
N GLY A 363 10.93 -30.52 -7.43
CA GLY A 363 11.03 -31.43 -8.57
C GLY A 363 12.18 -31.07 -9.52
N PRO A 364 12.42 -31.85 -10.58
CA PRO A 364 13.48 -31.57 -11.57
C PRO A 364 13.37 -30.17 -12.20
N GLU A 365 12.13 -29.65 -12.29
CA GLU A 365 11.81 -28.34 -12.85
C GLU A 365 11.84 -27.20 -11.81
N ASN A 366 11.82 -27.53 -10.51
CA ASN A 366 11.98 -26.59 -9.41
C ASN A 366 12.80 -27.21 -8.26
N PRO A 367 14.12 -27.38 -8.44
CA PRO A 367 15.01 -28.01 -7.45
C PRO A 367 15.26 -27.14 -6.21
N GLY A 368 14.68 -25.94 -6.14
CA GLY A 368 14.69 -25.06 -4.97
C GLY A 368 13.35 -24.98 -4.24
N GLY A 369 12.28 -25.56 -4.79
CA GLY A 369 10.96 -25.55 -4.14
C GLY A 369 10.90 -26.53 -2.98
N THR A 370 9.98 -26.29 -2.06
CA THR A 370 9.80 -27.09 -0.85
C THR A 370 8.50 -27.88 -0.89
N THR A 371 8.35 -28.88 -0.04
CA THR A 371 7.15 -29.73 0.01
C THR A 371 6.39 -29.50 1.30
N HIS A 372 5.06 -29.45 1.20
CA HIS A 372 4.17 -29.45 2.36
C HIS A 372 3.30 -30.69 2.26
N PRO A 373 3.86 -31.88 2.51
CA PRO A 373 3.17 -33.12 2.19
C PRO A 373 1.99 -33.39 3.12
N GLY A 374 1.97 -32.83 4.33
CA GLY A 374 0.93 -33.13 5.32
C GLY A 374 0.97 -34.59 5.78
N ILE A 375 2.14 -35.24 5.71
CA ILE A 375 2.34 -36.62 6.16
C ILE A 375 3.29 -36.62 7.35
N ILE A 376 3.18 -37.60 8.24
CA ILE A 376 4.05 -37.63 9.42
C ILE A 376 5.52 -37.80 9.00
N ALA A 377 6.40 -36.97 9.57
CA ALA A 377 7.84 -37.01 9.32
C ALA A 377 8.47 -38.36 9.69
N ARG A 378 9.55 -38.72 8.98
CA ARG A 378 10.41 -39.84 9.34
C ARG A 378 11.78 -39.34 9.77
N ASN A 379 12.29 -39.90 10.85
CA ASN A 379 13.63 -39.63 11.32
C ASN A 379 14.63 -40.08 10.23
N PRO A 380 15.55 -39.19 9.79
CA PRO A 380 16.42 -39.39 8.64
C PRO A 380 17.59 -40.36 8.91
N PHE A 381 17.73 -40.87 10.14
CA PHE A 381 18.79 -41.80 10.55
C PHE A 381 18.23 -43.15 11.04
N THR A 382 17.15 -43.13 11.81
CA THR A 382 16.52 -44.35 12.36
C THR A 382 15.37 -44.86 11.49
N ASN A 383 14.86 -44.04 10.57
CA ASN A 383 13.68 -44.29 9.74
C ASN A 383 12.38 -44.55 10.53
N LEU A 384 12.40 -44.29 11.84
CA LEU A 384 11.21 -44.31 12.70
C LEU A 384 10.36 -43.07 12.44
N THR A 385 9.06 -43.19 12.69
CA THR A 385 8.12 -42.07 12.62
C THR A 385 8.45 -41.06 13.73
N GLU A 386 8.64 -39.80 13.37
CA GLU A 386 8.72 -38.71 14.36
C GLU A 386 7.30 -38.38 14.83
N PRO A 387 7.06 -38.22 16.14
CA PRO A 387 5.73 -37.87 16.63
C PRO A 387 5.34 -36.46 16.16
N TYR A 388 4.05 -36.26 15.87
CA TYR A 388 3.42 -34.95 15.75
C TYR A 388 2.67 -34.66 17.06
N THR A 389 3.44 -34.38 18.12
CA THR A 389 2.95 -34.29 19.49
C THR A 389 1.98 -33.12 19.63
N GLY A 390 0.88 -33.37 20.36
CA GLY A 390 -0.20 -32.41 20.54
C GLY A 390 -1.27 -32.46 19.44
N TYR A 391 -1.14 -33.33 18.43
CA TYR A 391 -2.19 -33.52 17.43
C TYR A 391 -3.53 -33.91 18.05
N ILE A 392 -4.60 -33.26 17.59
CA ILE A 392 -5.99 -33.65 17.86
C ILE A 392 -6.56 -34.18 16.54
N PRO A 393 -7.11 -35.41 16.50
CA PRO A 393 -7.76 -35.93 15.30
C PRO A 393 -8.95 -35.05 14.87
N VAL A 394 -8.95 -34.67 13.60
CA VAL A 394 -9.98 -33.84 12.94
C VAL A 394 -10.36 -34.45 11.60
N ASP A 395 -11.51 -34.05 11.03
CA ASP A 395 -12.00 -34.57 9.76
C ASP A 395 -11.42 -33.80 8.57
N ASP A 396 -11.30 -32.48 8.68
CA ASP A 396 -10.74 -31.62 7.63
C ASP A 396 -9.90 -30.48 8.21
N PHE A 397 -8.63 -30.39 7.79
CA PHE A 397 -7.71 -29.36 8.30
C PHE A 397 -8.22 -27.93 8.08
N ILE A 398 -8.87 -27.63 6.94
CA ILE A 398 -9.26 -26.25 6.65
C ILE A 398 -10.40 -25.83 7.58
N THR A 399 -11.45 -26.66 7.70
CA THR A 399 -12.65 -26.30 8.47
C THR A 399 -12.49 -26.49 9.98
N ASP A 400 -11.66 -27.45 10.40
CA ASP A 400 -11.57 -27.86 11.81
C ASP A 400 -10.32 -27.31 12.51
N VAL A 401 -9.32 -26.84 11.75
CA VAL A 401 -8.05 -26.30 12.29
C VAL A 401 -7.77 -24.90 11.78
N MET A 402 -7.63 -24.71 10.46
CA MET A 402 -7.21 -23.44 9.87
C MET A 402 -8.20 -22.30 10.14
N THR A 403 -9.45 -22.43 9.69
CA THR A 403 -10.43 -21.34 9.83
C THR A 403 -10.81 -21.07 11.29
N PRO A 404 -10.96 -22.07 12.19
CA PRO A 404 -11.18 -21.79 13.60
C PRO A 404 -9.99 -21.08 14.26
N GLN A 405 -8.75 -21.42 13.93
CA GLN A 405 -7.58 -20.68 14.42
C GLN A 405 -7.54 -19.24 13.90
N MET A 406 -7.85 -19.01 12.62
CA MET A 406 -7.99 -17.65 12.08
C MET A 406 -9.09 -16.87 12.80
N ASP A 407 -10.23 -17.51 13.10
CA ASP A 407 -11.33 -16.92 13.86
C ASP A 407 -10.91 -16.53 15.29
N ILE A 408 -10.14 -17.38 15.98
CA ILE A 408 -9.58 -17.06 17.30
C ILE A 408 -8.69 -15.81 17.21
N LEU A 409 -7.75 -15.77 16.27
CA LEU A 409 -6.86 -14.62 16.08
C LEU A 409 -7.62 -13.34 15.72
N ALA A 410 -8.69 -13.45 14.94
CA ALA A 410 -9.54 -12.34 14.54
C ALA A 410 -10.38 -11.77 15.70
N TYR A 411 -11.11 -12.63 16.42
CA TYR A 411 -12.16 -12.22 17.35
C TYR A 411 -11.71 -12.17 18.81
N GLU A 412 -10.75 -13.01 19.21
CA GLU A 412 -10.27 -13.09 20.60
C GLU A 412 -8.98 -12.29 20.81
N TYR A 413 -8.07 -12.36 19.83
CA TYR A 413 -6.81 -11.61 19.88
C TYR A 413 -6.95 -10.22 19.24
N GLU A 414 -8.02 -10.00 18.48
CA GLU A 414 -8.29 -8.74 17.80
C GLU A 414 -7.11 -8.31 16.92
N THR A 415 -6.56 -9.23 16.12
CA THR A 415 -5.47 -8.89 15.19
C THR A 415 -5.88 -7.75 14.27
N ASP A 416 -4.95 -6.83 13.97
CA ASP A 416 -5.15 -5.71 13.05
C ASP A 416 -4.83 -6.12 11.60
N MET A 417 -4.01 -7.17 11.42
CA MET A 417 -3.70 -7.73 10.10
C MET A 417 -3.40 -9.23 10.20
N LEU A 418 -3.93 -10.00 9.25
CA LEU A 418 -3.60 -11.41 9.06
C LEU A 418 -2.62 -11.54 7.88
N TRP A 419 -1.36 -11.79 8.20
CA TRP A 419 -0.28 -12.01 7.24
C TRP A 419 -0.16 -13.52 7.00
N CYS A 420 -0.78 -14.06 5.95
CA CYS A 420 -0.66 -15.50 5.69
C CYS A 420 0.58 -15.82 4.85
N ASP A 421 0.89 -17.10 4.72
CA ASP A 421 2.01 -17.54 3.90
C ASP A 421 1.71 -18.79 3.05
N ALA A 422 2.61 -19.02 2.09
CA ALA A 422 2.65 -20.11 1.12
C ALA A 422 1.52 -20.17 0.07
N GLY A 423 0.46 -19.36 0.17
CA GLY A 423 -0.57 -19.28 -0.88
C GLY A 423 -1.26 -20.61 -1.19
N ALA A 424 -1.51 -21.43 -0.16
CA ALA A 424 -1.99 -22.80 -0.30
C ALA A 424 -3.54 -22.92 -0.29
N ALA A 425 -4.04 -24.17 -0.30
CA ALA A 425 -5.46 -24.45 -0.09
C ALA A 425 -5.96 -23.79 1.21
N ASN A 426 -7.13 -23.18 1.18
CA ASN A 426 -7.54 -22.26 2.24
C ASN A 426 -9.07 -22.13 2.38
N GLY A 427 -9.49 -21.59 3.53
CA GLY A 427 -10.85 -21.11 3.80
C GLY A 427 -10.96 -19.58 3.88
N THR A 428 -9.96 -18.85 3.37
CA THR A 428 -9.76 -17.42 3.61
C THR A 428 -10.93 -16.57 3.13
N ALA A 429 -11.55 -16.88 1.99
CA ALA A 429 -12.61 -16.03 1.44
C ALA A 429 -13.85 -15.95 2.36
N ASP A 430 -14.31 -17.07 2.92
CA ASP A 430 -15.43 -17.02 3.88
C ASP A 430 -15.00 -16.40 5.22
N PHE A 431 -13.79 -16.70 5.68
CA PHE A 431 -13.21 -16.07 6.86
C PHE A 431 -13.18 -14.54 6.72
N ALA A 432 -12.58 -14.00 5.66
CA ALA A 432 -12.46 -12.56 5.39
C ALA A 432 -13.82 -11.88 5.34
N ARG A 433 -14.80 -12.51 4.67
CA ARG A 433 -16.19 -12.03 4.66
C ARG A 433 -16.77 -11.84 6.07
N ARG A 434 -16.58 -12.81 6.96
CA ARG A 434 -17.09 -12.73 8.34
C ARG A 434 -16.29 -11.71 9.15
N TRP A 435 -14.96 -11.77 9.06
CA TRP A 435 -14.06 -10.94 9.84
C TRP A 435 -14.17 -9.46 9.47
N TRP A 436 -14.19 -9.09 8.20
CA TRP A 436 -14.29 -7.70 7.77
C TRP A 436 -15.64 -7.06 8.12
N ASN A 437 -16.73 -7.82 8.06
CA ASN A 437 -18.04 -7.33 8.54
C ASN A 437 -18.03 -7.10 10.05
N TRP A 438 -17.44 -8.03 10.81
CA TRP A 438 -17.27 -7.85 12.25
C TRP A 438 -16.37 -6.65 12.57
N ALA A 439 -15.21 -6.53 11.93
CA ALA A 439 -14.25 -5.44 12.14
C ALA A 439 -14.91 -4.07 11.86
N ARG A 440 -15.67 -3.96 10.76
CA ARG A 440 -16.51 -2.79 10.46
C ARG A 440 -17.48 -2.46 11.59
N SER A 441 -18.18 -3.47 12.13
CA SER A 441 -19.11 -3.27 13.26
C SER A 441 -18.42 -2.80 14.54
N GLN A 442 -17.12 -3.06 14.69
CA GLN A 442 -16.28 -2.61 15.79
C GLN A 442 -15.54 -1.30 15.49
N ASN A 443 -15.80 -0.66 14.34
CA ASN A 443 -15.07 0.52 13.88
C ASN A 443 -13.55 0.26 13.80
N ARG A 444 -13.19 -0.92 13.25
CA ARG A 444 -11.81 -1.34 13.04
C ARG A 444 -11.57 -1.58 11.56
N ASP A 445 -10.47 -1.03 11.07
CA ASP A 445 -9.94 -1.34 9.75
C ASP A 445 -8.84 -2.38 9.88
N VAL A 446 -8.99 -3.50 9.17
CA VAL A 446 -8.08 -4.65 9.24
C VAL A 446 -7.53 -4.98 7.87
N ALA A 447 -6.42 -5.73 7.81
CA ALA A 447 -5.78 -6.06 6.54
C ALA A 447 -5.47 -7.55 6.37
N ILE A 448 -5.39 -8.00 5.11
CA ILE A 448 -4.96 -9.34 4.69
C ILE A 448 -3.91 -9.20 3.57
N ASN A 449 -2.79 -9.91 3.68
CA ASN A 449 -1.75 -9.88 2.63
C ASN A 449 -2.13 -10.72 1.39
N SER A 450 -1.34 -10.65 0.32
CA SER A 450 -1.61 -11.41 -0.93
C SER A 450 -1.26 -12.90 -0.90
N ARG A 451 -0.87 -13.46 0.25
CA ARG A 451 -0.44 -14.86 0.39
C ARG A 451 -1.45 -15.76 1.09
N CYS A 452 -2.66 -15.27 1.36
CA CYS A 452 -3.72 -16.08 1.97
C CYS A 452 -4.44 -17.04 1.01
N GLY A 453 -3.84 -17.35 -0.14
CA GLY A 453 -4.30 -18.40 -1.07
C GLY A 453 -5.53 -18.05 -1.91
N THR A 454 -5.97 -16.79 -1.90
CA THR A 454 -7.10 -16.34 -2.72
C THR A 454 -6.90 -14.90 -3.21
N ALA A 455 -7.28 -14.63 -4.45
CA ALA A 455 -7.31 -13.28 -5.00
C ALA A 455 -8.54 -12.47 -4.57
N LEU A 456 -9.48 -13.08 -3.83
CA LEU A 456 -10.67 -12.40 -3.32
C LEU A 456 -10.39 -11.58 -2.05
N ALA A 457 -9.38 -11.97 -1.28
CA ALA A 457 -8.99 -11.30 -0.04
C ALA A 457 -7.48 -11.07 -0.08
N ASN A 458 -7.07 -9.98 -0.73
CA ASN A 458 -5.70 -9.52 -0.78
C ASN A 458 -5.63 -7.99 -0.79
N ASP A 459 -5.23 -7.38 0.30
CA ASP A 459 -5.21 -5.91 0.40
C ASP A 459 -3.92 -5.30 -0.16
N PHE A 460 -2.81 -6.03 -0.10
CA PHE A 460 -1.50 -5.58 -0.57
C PHE A 460 -0.61 -6.74 -1.00
N ASP A 461 0.35 -6.47 -1.89
CA ASP A 461 1.28 -7.47 -2.42
C ASP A 461 2.56 -7.60 -1.56
N THR A 462 3.21 -8.78 -1.53
CA THR A 462 4.37 -9.03 -0.64
C THR A 462 5.60 -9.59 -1.36
N PRO A 463 6.36 -8.77 -2.12
CA PRO A 463 7.63 -9.20 -2.71
C PRO A 463 8.67 -9.45 -1.62
N GLU A 464 9.12 -10.69 -1.48
CA GLU A 464 10.10 -11.09 -0.46
C GLU A 464 11.51 -10.70 -0.85
N TYR A 465 12.29 -10.15 0.09
CA TYR A 465 13.66 -9.67 -0.12
C TYR A 465 13.85 -8.75 -1.34
N ALA A 466 12.76 -8.19 -1.86
CA ALA A 466 12.73 -7.54 -3.17
C ALA A 466 11.98 -6.20 -3.11
N THR A 467 12.43 -5.30 -3.98
CA THR A 467 11.84 -4.00 -4.24
C THR A 467 11.54 -3.88 -5.73
N PHE A 468 10.69 -2.94 -6.11
CA PHE A 468 10.41 -2.65 -7.51
C PHE A 468 11.40 -1.64 -8.09
N SER A 469 11.51 -1.58 -9.41
CA SER A 469 12.29 -0.55 -10.11
C SER A 469 11.54 0.78 -10.28
N THR A 470 10.23 0.76 -10.06
CA THR A 470 9.33 1.92 -10.24
C THR A 470 8.28 1.95 -9.13
N ALA A 471 7.67 3.10 -8.92
CA ALA A 471 6.54 3.21 -7.99
C ALA A 471 5.37 2.37 -8.47
N GLN A 472 4.75 1.65 -7.53
CA GLN A 472 3.57 0.83 -7.79
C GLN A 472 2.30 1.57 -7.40
N ARG A 473 1.24 1.43 -8.20
CA ARG A 473 -0.08 2.02 -7.86
C ARG A 473 -0.75 1.24 -6.73
N ARG A 474 -0.70 -0.10 -6.82
CA ARG A 474 -1.23 -0.99 -5.79
C ARG A 474 -0.25 -1.03 -4.61
N LYS A 475 -0.81 -1.06 -3.41
CA LYS A 475 -0.03 -1.16 -2.18
C LYS A 475 0.73 -2.48 -2.12
N TRP A 476 1.93 -2.42 -1.57
CA TRP A 476 2.78 -3.58 -1.37
C TRP A 476 3.66 -3.40 -0.12
N GLU A 477 4.22 -4.51 0.36
CA GLU A 477 5.11 -4.57 1.51
C GLU A 477 6.25 -5.54 1.22
N SER A 478 7.49 -5.04 1.23
CA SER A 478 8.64 -5.93 1.24
C SER A 478 8.83 -6.49 2.63
N ASN A 479 9.28 -7.73 2.71
CA ASN A 479 9.70 -8.34 3.97
C ASN A 479 11.06 -9.01 3.82
N MET A 480 11.88 -8.95 4.87
CA MET A 480 13.24 -9.48 4.90
C MET A 480 13.80 -9.58 6.32
N GLY A 481 14.74 -10.51 6.53
CA GLY A 481 15.53 -10.66 7.76
C GLY A 481 16.55 -9.55 7.99
N MET A 482 16.75 -9.18 9.27
CA MET A 482 17.99 -8.54 9.71
C MET A 482 19.17 -9.50 9.65
N ASP A 483 18.93 -10.78 9.93
CA ASP A 483 19.83 -11.85 9.52
C ASP A 483 19.78 -11.97 7.97
N PRO A 484 20.94 -11.90 7.29
CA PRO A 484 20.98 -11.92 5.82
C PRO A 484 20.60 -13.27 5.20
N TYR A 485 20.48 -14.34 6.01
CA TYR A 485 20.25 -15.70 5.55
C TYR A 485 18.95 -16.33 6.05
N SER A 486 18.23 -15.70 6.98
CA SER A 486 17.13 -16.35 7.70
C SER A 486 16.12 -15.37 8.27
N TYR A 487 14.90 -15.84 8.55
CA TYR A 487 13.96 -15.12 9.40
C TYR A 487 14.09 -15.56 10.87
N GLY A 488 14.09 -16.86 11.13
CA GLY A 488 14.32 -17.40 12.47
C GLY A 488 15.76 -17.19 12.91
N TYR A 489 15.99 -17.14 14.23
CA TYR A 489 17.34 -17.03 14.80
C TYR A 489 18.29 -18.07 14.20
N ASN A 490 19.42 -17.62 13.64
CA ASN A 490 20.46 -18.49 13.12
C ASN A 490 21.76 -18.29 13.91
N ARG A 491 22.20 -19.34 14.60
CA ARG A 491 23.46 -19.30 15.38
C ARG A 491 24.72 -19.36 14.52
N ALA A 492 24.58 -19.68 13.24
CA ALA A 492 25.72 -19.70 12.31
C ALA A 492 26.08 -18.30 11.80
N THR A 493 25.14 -17.34 11.86
CA THR A 493 25.35 -15.96 11.45
C THR A 493 26.21 -15.22 12.47
N PRO A 494 27.40 -14.70 12.09
CA PRO A 494 28.20 -13.83 12.95
C PRO A 494 27.47 -12.50 13.20
N ASP A 495 27.68 -11.91 14.38
CA ASP A 495 27.05 -10.65 14.79
C ASP A 495 27.32 -9.51 13.79
N GLU A 496 28.51 -9.47 13.18
CA GLU A 496 28.92 -8.46 12.20
C GLU A 496 28.23 -8.57 10.83
N GLU A 497 27.55 -9.67 10.54
CA GLU A 497 26.83 -9.89 9.27
C GLU A 497 25.36 -9.47 9.34
N TYR A 498 24.83 -9.21 10.54
CA TYR A 498 23.50 -8.65 10.69
C TYR A 498 23.39 -7.29 10.00
N MET A 499 22.20 -7.02 9.47
CA MET A 499 21.85 -5.74 8.85
C MET A 499 22.18 -4.58 9.80
N ASN A 500 22.85 -3.55 9.28
CA ASN A 500 23.11 -2.31 10.01
C ASN A 500 22.05 -1.23 9.73
N ALA A 501 22.04 -0.16 10.55
CA ALA A 501 21.06 0.91 10.47
C ALA A 501 21.04 1.64 9.11
N THR A 502 22.20 1.78 8.45
CA THR A 502 22.25 2.40 7.11
C THR A 502 21.49 1.58 6.08
N THR A 503 21.70 0.26 6.06
CA THR A 503 20.99 -0.65 5.15
C THR A 503 19.49 -0.65 5.43
N LEU A 504 19.09 -0.62 6.71
CA LEU A 504 17.69 -0.53 7.11
C LEU A 504 17.04 0.75 6.58
N ILE A 505 17.61 1.92 6.90
CA ILE A 505 17.06 3.23 6.48
C ILE A 505 17.02 3.35 4.96
N VAL A 506 18.08 2.93 4.26
CA VAL A 506 18.11 2.94 2.78
C VAL A 506 17.02 2.06 2.20
N SER A 507 16.80 0.87 2.76
CA SER A 507 15.75 -0.05 2.31
C SER A 507 14.37 0.53 2.55
N LEU A 508 14.12 1.06 3.75
CA LEU A 508 12.86 1.71 4.11
C LEU A 508 12.54 2.88 3.17
N VAL A 509 13.49 3.80 2.98
CA VAL A 509 13.30 4.97 2.11
C VAL A 509 13.03 4.55 0.66
N ASP A 510 13.74 3.54 0.15
CA ASP A 510 13.54 3.04 -1.21
C ASP A 510 12.15 2.42 -1.42
N MET A 511 11.67 1.64 -0.44
CA MET A 511 10.35 1.01 -0.50
C MET A 511 9.24 2.06 -0.40
N VAL A 512 9.35 3.00 0.54
CA VAL A 512 8.36 4.06 0.77
C VAL A 512 8.22 4.96 -0.46
N SER A 513 9.32 5.35 -1.11
CA SER A 513 9.27 6.17 -2.32
C SER A 513 8.63 5.46 -3.52
N LYS A 514 8.43 4.15 -3.43
CA LYS A 514 7.82 3.29 -4.46
C LYS A 514 6.43 2.81 -4.07
N ASN A 515 5.81 3.48 -3.09
CA ASN A 515 4.50 3.16 -2.52
C ASN A 515 4.46 1.87 -1.67
N GLY A 516 5.61 1.40 -1.21
CA GLY A 516 5.73 0.20 -0.40
C GLY A 516 5.84 0.48 1.10
N ASN A 517 5.60 -0.56 1.90
CA ASN A 517 6.05 -0.65 3.28
C ASN A 517 7.26 -1.59 3.40
N LEU A 518 8.02 -1.47 4.48
CA LEU A 518 9.04 -2.43 4.90
C LEU A 518 8.56 -3.16 6.18
N LEU A 519 8.49 -4.48 6.12
CA LEU A 519 8.31 -5.36 7.26
C LEU A 519 9.63 -6.08 7.56
N LEU A 520 10.41 -5.51 8.47
CA LEU A 520 11.75 -6.02 8.81
C LEU A 520 11.68 -7.06 9.91
N ASN A 521 12.28 -8.21 9.68
CA ASN A 521 12.22 -9.33 10.59
C ASN A 521 13.38 -9.37 11.60
N ILE A 522 13.04 -9.59 12.87
CA ILE A 522 13.96 -10.05 13.92
C ILE A 522 13.80 -11.54 14.19
N GLY A 523 14.89 -12.19 14.60
CA GLY A 523 14.92 -13.61 14.97
C GLY A 523 15.31 -13.82 16.44
N PRO A 524 14.34 -13.85 17.38
CA PRO A 524 14.64 -14.08 18.79
C PRO A 524 15.16 -15.50 19.07
N ARG A 525 16.02 -15.61 20.09
CA ARG A 525 16.56 -16.88 20.59
C ARG A 525 15.47 -17.69 21.31
N ALA A 526 15.67 -19.00 21.48
CA ALA A 526 14.69 -19.87 22.15
C ALA A 526 14.30 -19.46 23.59
N ASP A 527 15.17 -18.73 24.29
CA ASP A 527 14.85 -18.19 25.61
C ASP A 527 14.05 -16.87 25.54
N GLY A 528 13.83 -16.28 24.37
CA GLY A 528 13.10 -15.04 24.17
C GLY A 528 13.97 -13.77 24.16
N SER A 529 15.29 -13.90 24.35
CA SER A 529 16.20 -12.77 24.15
C SER A 529 16.43 -12.49 22.66
N ILE A 530 16.51 -11.22 22.29
CA ILE A 530 16.77 -10.76 20.92
C ILE A 530 18.29 -10.57 20.75
N PRO A 531 18.91 -11.07 19.67
CA PRO A 531 20.31 -10.79 19.35
C PRO A 531 20.67 -9.30 19.48
N GLN A 532 21.76 -8.99 20.19
CA GLN A 532 22.16 -7.61 20.45
C GLN A 532 22.40 -6.76 19.18
N PRO A 533 22.98 -7.29 18.08
CA PRO A 533 23.10 -6.52 16.83
C PRO A 533 21.77 -6.04 16.24
N GLU A 534 20.70 -6.83 16.41
CA GLU A 534 19.35 -6.44 15.99
C GLU A 534 18.83 -5.31 16.87
N VAL A 535 18.98 -5.43 18.20
CA VAL A 535 18.57 -4.41 19.18
C VAL A 535 19.26 -3.07 18.92
N ASP A 536 20.58 -3.09 18.73
CA ASP A 536 21.39 -1.89 18.52
C ASP A 536 21.02 -1.19 17.21
N THR A 537 20.91 -1.95 16.12
CA THR A 537 20.52 -1.42 14.81
C THR A 537 19.13 -0.82 14.81
N LEU A 538 18.16 -1.49 15.44
CA LEU A 538 16.77 -1.00 15.50
C LEU A 538 16.69 0.32 16.26
N ARG A 539 17.40 0.46 17.39
CA ARG A 539 17.44 1.73 18.15
C ARG A 539 18.16 2.84 17.40
N GLU A 540 19.24 2.52 16.70
CA GLU A 540 19.96 3.50 15.88
C GLU A 540 19.09 4.01 14.71
N ALA A 541 18.41 3.11 14.00
CA ALA A 541 17.45 3.49 12.96
C ALA A 541 16.25 4.28 13.52
N GLY A 542 15.78 3.88 14.71
CA GLY A 542 14.74 4.58 15.45
C GLY A 542 15.08 6.04 15.76
N ALA A 543 16.31 6.30 16.21
CA ALA A 543 16.80 7.66 16.44
C ALA A 543 16.81 8.51 15.16
N TRP A 544 17.14 7.91 14.01
CA TRP A 544 17.02 8.60 12.71
C TRP A 544 15.56 8.90 12.35
N LEU A 545 14.65 7.95 12.59
CA LEU A 545 13.22 8.08 12.30
C LEU A 545 12.50 9.04 13.25
N GLU A 546 12.99 9.27 14.46
CA GLU A 546 12.47 10.30 15.36
C GLU A 546 12.64 11.70 14.76
N VAL A 547 13.77 11.95 14.11
CA VAL A 547 14.09 13.24 13.46
C VAL A 547 13.47 13.35 12.07
N ASN A 548 13.60 12.30 11.26
CA ASN A 548 13.28 12.34 9.83
C ASN A 548 11.94 11.68 9.48
N GLY A 549 11.20 11.16 10.46
CA GLY A 549 9.98 10.38 10.26
C GLY A 549 8.86 11.14 9.55
N GLU A 550 8.85 12.48 9.57
CA GLU A 550 7.91 13.30 8.81
C GLU A 550 8.01 13.04 7.30
N ALA A 551 9.19 12.68 6.79
CA ALA A 551 9.41 12.34 5.38
C ALA A 551 9.07 10.89 5.04
N ILE A 552 8.65 10.09 6.02
CA ILE A 552 8.34 8.66 5.89
C ILE A 552 6.87 8.43 6.17
N TYR A 553 6.43 8.64 7.41
CA TYR A 553 5.08 8.36 7.87
C TYR A 553 4.06 9.35 7.29
N ASN A 554 2.83 8.88 7.05
CA ASN A 554 1.75 9.70 6.49
C ASN A 554 2.10 10.37 5.14
N THR A 555 3.12 9.88 4.42
CA THR A 555 3.49 10.40 3.11
C THR A 555 2.92 9.55 1.98
N SER A 556 2.89 10.10 0.77
CA SER A 556 2.68 9.38 -0.47
C SER A 556 3.92 9.45 -1.36
N TYR A 557 3.98 8.60 -2.38
CA TYR A 557 5.07 8.55 -3.34
C TYR A 557 4.96 9.69 -4.37
N TRP A 558 6.10 10.07 -4.98
CA TRP A 558 6.09 10.99 -6.12
C TRP A 558 5.85 10.22 -7.43
N PHE A 559 4.70 10.43 -8.06
CA PHE A 559 4.26 9.63 -9.21
C PHE A 559 5.06 9.89 -10.49
N GLN A 560 5.77 11.02 -10.63
CA GLN A 560 6.58 11.28 -11.82
C GLN A 560 7.95 10.60 -11.77
N ALA A 561 8.51 10.38 -10.57
CA ALA A 561 9.80 9.72 -10.38
C ALA A 561 9.90 9.15 -8.96
N ALA A 562 10.20 7.86 -8.83
CA ALA A 562 10.47 7.24 -7.53
C ALA A 562 11.91 7.51 -7.06
N GLU A 563 12.85 7.65 -8.00
CA GLU A 563 14.27 7.83 -7.71
C GLU A 563 14.98 8.67 -8.77
N VAL A 564 16.08 9.30 -8.35
CA VAL A 564 17.15 9.76 -9.25
C VAL A 564 18.45 9.13 -8.78
N ARG A 565 19.10 8.38 -9.66
CA ARG A 565 20.38 7.73 -9.38
C ARG A 565 21.38 7.98 -10.50
N ASN A 566 22.47 8.66 -10.18
CA ASN A 566 23.63 8.86 -11.03
C ASN A 566 24.91 8.86 -10.15
N SER A 567 26.07 9.16 -10.72
CA SER A 567 27.35 9.13 -9.98
C SER A 567 27.48 10.16 -8.86
N GLN A 568 26.64 11.21 -8.84
CA GLN A 568 26.69 12.34 -7.90
C GLN A 568 25.44 12.46 -7.02
N THR A 569 24.34 11.82 -7.42
CA THR A 569 23.02 11.95 -6.76
C THR A 569 22.36 10.59 -6.65
N ASN A 570 21.92 10.22 -5.46
CA ASN A 570 21.08 9.06 -5.21
C ASN A 570 19.96 9.49 -4.26
N VAL A 571 18.85 9.97 -4.81
CA VAL A 571 17.73 10.50 -4.04
C VAL A 571 16.45 9.70 -4.24
N ARG A 572 15.58 9.75 -3.24
CA ARG A 572 14.21 9.27 -3.25
C ARG A 572 13.25 10.41 -2.92
N PHE A 573 11.99 10.23 -3.26
CA PHE A 573 10.96 11.24 -3.11
C PHE A 573 9.75 10.70 -2.37
N THR A 574 9.30 11.48 -1.40
CA THR A 574 8.00 11.32 -0.74
C THR A 574 7.33 12.69 -0.68
N GLN A 575 6.02 12.73 -0.43
CA GLN A 575 5.27 13.98 -0.38
C GLN A 575 4.05 13.88 0.52
N THR A 576 3.61 15.04 1.00
CA THR A 576 2.29 15.26 1.62
C THR A 576 1.59 16.36 0.82
N GLU A 577 0.38 16.75 1.24
CA GLU A 577 -0.29 17.92 0.65
C GLU A 577 0.49 19.23 0.87
N GLY A 578 1.27 19.32 1.96
CA GLY A 578 1.98 20.53 2.35
C GLY A 578 3.47 20.57 2.03
N ALA A 579 4.09 19.44 1.64
CA ALA A 579 5.52 19.39 1.40
C ALA A 579 5.95 18.27 0.44
N MET A 580 7.10 18.47 -0.22
CA MET A 580 7.89 17.40 -0.83
C MET A 580 9.14 17.14 0.00
N TYR A 581 9.52 15.88 0.14
CA TYR A 581 10.77 15.48 0.75
C TYR A 581 11.67 14.85 -0.29
N ILE A 582 12.91 15.34 -0.36
CA ILE A 582 13.98 14.82 -1.20
C ILE A 582 15.00 14.18 -0.26
N ILE A 583 15.08 12.85 -0.30
CA ILE A 583 15.86 12.06 0.65
C ILE A 583 17.11 11.55 -0.05
N SER A 584 18.28 12.09 0.30
CA SER A 584 19.58 11.67 -0.24
C SER A 584 20.10 10.45 0.52
N LEU A 585 20.33 9.35 -0.21
CA LEU A 585 20.87 8.09 0.32
C LEU A 585 22.40 8.05 0.33
N GLN A 586 23.04 9.16 -0.04
CA GLN A 586 24.48 9.36 0.04
C GLN A 586 24.76 10.78 0.51
N ALA A 587 25.87 10.99 1.21
CA ALA A 587 26.23 12.29 1.76
C ALA A 587 26.37 13.32 0.62
N PRO A 588 25.54 14.37 0.57
CA PRO A 588 25.73 15.44 -0.38
C PRO A 588 27.09 16.12 -0.17
N ALA A 589 27.83 16.39 -1.25
CA ALA A 589 29.18 16.91 -1.18
C ALA A 589 29.36 18.15 -2.08
N GLY A 590 30.29 19.03 -1.70
CA GLY A 590 30.62 20.22 -2.48
C GLY A 590 29.64 21.39 -2.29
N GLY A 591 28.84 21.38 -1.20
CA GLY A 591 27.91 22.45 -0.86
C GLY A 591 26.71 22.60 -1.81
N VAL A 592 26.48 21.60 -2.68
CA VAL A 592 25.39 21.61 -3.65
C VAL A 592 24.80 20.21 -3.84
N LEU A 593 23.47 20.14 -4.00
CA LEU A 593 22.74 18.94 -4.41
C LEU A 593 21.94 19.27 -5.66
N ASP A 594 22.34 18.66 -6.78
CA ASP A 594 21.60 18.71 -8.03
C ASP A 594 20.63 17.53 -8.10
N VAL A 595 19.35 17.83 -8.32
CA VAL A 595 18.24 16.89 -8.43
C VAL A 595 17.63 17.01 -9.82
N PRO A 596 18.12 16.24 -10.81
CA PRO A 596 17.60 16.24 -12.19
C PRO A 596 16.24 15.52 -12.28
N ALA A 597 15.23 16.08 -11.62
CA ALA A 597 13.85 15.65 -11.64
C ALA A 597 12.91 16.85 -11.72
N ARG A 598 11.75 16.62 -12.34
CA ARG A 598 10.62 17.55 -12.20
C ARG A 598 10.03 17.38 -10.81
N VAL A 599 10.07 18.47 -10.06
CA VAL A 599 9.53 18.57 -8.70
C VAL A 599 8.50 19.72 -8.67
N PRO A 600 7.43 19.60 -7.86
CA PRO A 600 6.38 20.61 -7.75
C PRO A 600 6.83 21.79 -6.87
N ILE A 601 7.90 22.49 -7.25
CA ILE A 601 8.42 23.66 -6.53
C ILE A 601 8.10 24.96 -7.28
N LEU A 602 7.68 25.99 -6.54
CA LEU A 602 7.30 27.31 -7.07
C LEU A 602 8.15 28.45 -6.46
N PRO A 603 8.29 29.59 -7.17
CA PRO A 603 8.95 30.77 -6.60
C PRO A 603 8.26 31.20 -5.29
N GLY A 604 9.03 31.22 -4.20
CA GLY A 604 8.53 31.53 -2.86
C GLY A 604 8.66 30.36 -1.89
N ASP A 605 8.63 29.12 -2.38
CA ASP A 605 8.80 27.92 -1.56
C ASP A 605 10.16 27.91 -0.84
N LYS A 606 10.18 27.22 0.30
CA LYS A 606 11.35 27.17 1.17
C LYS A 606 11.90 25.76 1.25
N ILE A 607 13.22 25.63 1.16
CA ILE A 607 13.93 24.38 1.38
C ILE A 607 14.68 24.45 2.71
N SER A 608 14.60 23.40 3.50
CA SER A 608 15.34 23.22 4.75
C SER A 608 15.80 21.77 4.88
N LEU A 609 16.76 21.52 5.76
CA LEU A 609 17.20 20.17 6.13
C LEU A 609 16.50 19.76 7.43
N LEU A 610 15.90 18.57 7.52
CA LEU A 610 15.09 18.19 8.69
C LEU A 610 15.91 18.00 9.97
N ASP A 611 17.14 17.51 9.86
CA ASP A 611 18.04 17.32 11.01
C ASP A 611 18.75 18.62 11.45
N ASP A 612 18.49 19.74 10.76
CA ASP A 612 18.94 21.06 11.20
C ASP A 612 17.94 21.68 12.18
N SER A 613 18.25 21.60 13.46
CA SER A 613 17.45 22.18 14.55
C SER A 613 17.27 23.69 14.45
N GLU A 614 18.15 24.42 13.74
CA GLU A 614 18.00 25.87 13.53
C GLU A 614 16.98 26.21 12.44
N GLY A 615 16.60 25.22 11.62
CA GLY A 615 15.64 25.41 10.52
C GLY A 615 16.18 26.33 9.43
N THR A 616 17.48 26.23 9.11
CA THR A 616 18.15 27.10 8.14
C THR A 616 17.47 26.98 6.77
N GLN A 617 17.04 28.12 6.24
CA GLN A 617 16.52 28.20 4.89
C GLN A 617 17.66 28.10 3.89
N LEU A 618 17.57 27.12 2.99
CA LEU A 618 18.56 26.84 1.95
C LEU A 618 18.23 27.60 0.67
N GLU A 619 19.27 28.10 0.00
CA GLU A 619 19.17 28.75 -1.30
C GLU A 619 18.97 27.70 -2.40
N TRP A 620 18.09 27.97 -3.36
CA TRP A 620 17.79 27.04 -4.43
C TRP A 620 17.44 27.71 -5.75
N THR A 621 17.65 26.99 -6.85
CA THR A 621 17.24 27.39 -8.19
C THR A 621 16.62 26.22 -8.94
N PHE A 622 15.58 26.46 -9.73
CA PHE A 622 14.94 25.44 -10.56
C PHE A 622 14.79 25.94 -12.00
N ASP A 623 15.28 25.18 -12.98
CA ASP A 623 15.22 25.53 -14.41
C ASP A 623 14.06 24.83 -15.16
N GLY A 624 13.18 24.13 -14.44
CA GLY A 624 12.10 23.30 -14.99
C GLY A 624 12.48 21.83 -15.21
N GLN A 625 13.75 21.47 -15.05
CA GLN A 625 14.25 20.09 -15.19
C GLN A 625 15.14 19.66 -14.02
N THR A 626 15.96 20.55 -13.48
CA THR A 626 16.90 20.28 -12.39
C THR A 626 16.68 21.27 -11.26
N LEU A 627 16.41 20.76 -10.07
CA LEU A 627 16.45 21.53 -8.83
C LEU A 627 17.87 21.50 -8.27
N ARG A 628 18.46 22.67 -8.07
CA ARG A 628 19.76 22.85 -7.42
C ARG A 628 19.55 23.45 -6.05
N ILE A 629 20.03 22.75 -5.01
CA ILE A 629 19.96 23.17 -3.60
C ILE A 629 21.38 23.47 -3.13
N GLN A 630 21.60 24.64 -2.54
CA GLN A 630 22.89 25.05 -1.98
C GLN A 630 22.84 24.99 -0.46
N PHE A 631 23.92 24.50 0.15
CA PHE A 631 24.02 24.34 1.62
C PHE A 631 25.46 24.50 2.12
N ASP A 632 25.63 24.89 3.39
CA ASP A 632 26.91 24.76 4.06
C ASP A 632 27.20 23.27 4.29
N GLN A 633 28.37 22.80 3.87
CA GLN A 633 28.81 21.41 4.05
C GLN A 633 28.82 20.97 5.52
N ASN A 634 28.91 21.91 6.48
CA ASN A 634 28.82 21.61 7.89
C ASN A 634 27.44 21.09 8.32
N LEU A 635 26.35 21.50 7.64
CA LEU A 635 24.99 20.98 7.90
C LEU A 635 24.85 19.50 7.55
N ILE A 636 25.66 19.01 6.59
CA ILE A 636 25.61 17.60 6.18
C ILE A 636 26.37 16.70 7.16
N LYS A 637 27.40 17.22 7.84
CA LYS A 637 28.28 16.44 8.73
C LYS A 637 27.59 15.93 9.99
N SER A 638 26.49 16.57 10.40
CA SER A 638 25.68 16.15 11.55
C SER A 638 24.73 15.01 11.24
N GLY A 639 24.32 14.85 9.99
CA GLY A 639 23.40 13.78 9.56
C GLY A 639 24.09 12.43 9.39
N THR A 640 23.36 11.35 9.68
CA THR A 640 23.79 9.96 9.49
C THR A 640 22.79 9.21 8.60
N HIS A 641 23.25 8.17 7.89
CA HIS A 641 22.48 7.25 7.03
C HIS A 641 21.85 7.86 5.77
N ALA A 642 20.98 8.88 5.92
CA ALA A 642 20.32 9.59 4.82
C ALA A 642 19.97 11.04 5.24
N TRP A 643 19.93 11.95 4.27
CA TRP A 643 19.72 13.40 4.49
C TRP A 643 18.43 13.86 3.84
N VAL A 644 17.56 14.52 4.60
CA VAL A 644 16.21 14.87 4.15
C VAL A 644 16.07 16.38 3.93
N PHE A 645 15.91 16.76 2.66
CA PHE A 645 15.59 18.12 2.26
C PHE A 645 14.07 18.27 2.13
N LYS A 646 13.46 19.09 2.98
CA LYS A 646 12.04 19.41 2.95
C LYS A 646 11.80 20.66 2.12
N VAL A 647 11.04 20.51 1.04
CA VAL A 647 10.45 21.60 0.26
C VAL A 647 9.07 21.88 0.85
N ASN A 648 8.92 23.02 1.53
CA ASN A 648 7.65 23.44 2.11
C ASN A 648 6.88 24.33 1.12
N TYR A 649 5.67 23.91 0.75
CA TYR A 649 4.84 24.65 -0.19
C TYR A 649 4.23 25.87 0.52
N LEU A 650 4.54 27.06 0.02
CA LEU A 650 3.90 28.30 0.47
C LEU A 650 2.87 28.66 -0.59
N GLY A 651 1.65 28.13 -0.39
CA GLY A 651 0.52 28.12 -1.34
C GLY A 651 0.28 29.37 -2.17
#